data_AF-A0A3N4GYR0-F1
#
_entry.id   AF-A0A3N4GYR0-F1
#
_cell.length_a   1.000
_cell.length_b   1.000
_cell.length_c   1.000
_cell.angle_alpha   90.00
_cell.angle_beta   90.00
_cell.angle_gamma   90.00
#
_symmetry.space_group_name_H-M   'P 1'
#
loop_
_entity.id
_entity.type
_entity.pdbx_description
1 polymer ?
#
loop_
_entity_poly.entity_id
_entity_poly.type
_entity_poly.pdbx_seq_one_letter_code
_entity_poly.pdbx_strand_id
1 'polypeptide(L)'
;MIAFPEYSGFSFYSKVKMKFILILFLGFSTACKKDSKQVESIRPEDNRFIQRILVEGLEEPLQIEFDQSGNVYWIERIGNVKRFNEKTEEVELLGTLDLTEEIAPGLIGILLDRDFESNRQLFLFFSAAVDKGNALRLSRFELDKEGKLDFSAEKIILTVPWEQPDGQHFGGGMTWDKEGNLYLSIGADSHPTQYSPLAFENEGGRGEDEARTAGNTNDLRGSIIRIRPRPDGTYEIPEGNLFAEGTPNTLPEIYVMGNRNPWRLSIDSKTQYLHWGEVGPDAGMDSDEFGPMGYDEFNVAKGPGNYGWPYFIGYNRAYKSYDYATGEYGDPYKPDSSYNDSPNNTGLKILPPAQEALMAYPYQVSEEWPILGSAARSAVGGPIFRKKDFSKNAERVFPDYFEGKWFITDYVRNWIMVVEMDEQRSKVISLERFLPAELLTHSQPLDMDFSPNGDLYLVEYGIGGQGKISRIEYNAGNRAPIARASANVLDGQTPLKLRLSSEESLDFDGDPLTYKWTINEINGKMVQSITDSNPTLILEEPGKYVVNLEVKDPEGLASEDSFQIIAGNSQPQVKFQILEGNQSFYFPDAMIKYVVSVEDKEEGSLIERNIRKEDVLVTAQYIPSGMGYQQLSLLDRQVKLNTDTKLRHLNAKALVQKSNCLSCHLVDRKLVGPSFQDIANRYKKDPKAFDILSKSISEGGSGKWGELPMPPQSMLNPSEISQIIDYILEIDSENGENINLGSSGQYQTKAYNKRGRGKRLDSYFRTPLEMGSYVFLASYTDKGSSEKEGLNLTGKDYFLLRYPVLAPEEADIFSEKGISYTPSTNDPGFIFTGKGGHIGFKEIDLTDINKIKVGAPNRFWHWSHFIGATIELRLDSPEGKIIGEPYTIPPAPKGDKGPFFGDAMGLPATFDVSNSDGIHDLYIVVKNPVAKESDALIMMTGLEFIK
;
A
#
# COMPACT_ATOMS: atom_id res chain seq x y z
N MET A 1 2.02 -0.17 -69.36
CA MET A 1 2.08 -1.20 -70.41
C MET A 1 1.07 -2.28 -70.07
N ILE A 2 0.10 -2.49 -70.97
CA ILE A 2 -0.66 -3.74 -71.22
C ILE A 2 -1.56 -4.23 -70.06
N ALA A 3 -2.83 -4.64 -70.19
CA ALA A 3 -3.97 -4.52 -71.11
C ALA A 3 -5.13 -5.33 -70.46
N PHE A 4 -6.39 -4.90 -70.67
CA PHE A 4 -7.68 -5.56 -70.42
C PHE A 4 -7.85 -6.92 -71.17
N PRO A 5 -8.84 -7.84 -70.94
CA PRO A 5 -10.34 -7.63 -71.01
C PRO A 5 -11.20 -8.47 -70.01
N GLU A 6 -12.42 -8.06 -69.60
CA GLU A 6 -13.78 -8.10 -70.22
C GLU A 6 -14.40 -9.49 -70.52
N TYR A 7 -15.70 -9.63 -70.15
CA TYR A 7 -16.88 -10.18 -70.87
C TYR A 7 -17.91 -10.76 -69.86
N SER A 8 -19.06 -10.10 -69.61
CA SER A 8 -20.42 -10.29 -70.20
C SER A 8 -21.06 -11.66 -69.90
N GLY A 9 -22.35 -11.87 -69.61
CA GLY A 9 -23.58 -11.08 -69.71
C GLY A 9 -24.82 -12.03 -69.71
N PHE A 10 -26.03 -11.45 -69.74
CA PHE A 10 -27.38 -12.02 -69.94
C PHE A 10 -28.07 -12.74 -68.75
N SER A 11 -29.24 -12.34 -68.18
CA SER A 11 -30.53 -11.71 -68.61
C SER A 11 -31.64 -12.71 -69.00
N PHE A 12 -32.81 -12.65 -68.33
CA PHE A 12 -34.17 -12.32 -68.87
C PHE A 12 -35.29 -12.63 -67.82
N TYR A 13 -36.09 -11.64 -67.35
CA TYR A 13 -37.53 -11.33 -67.65
C TYR A 13 -38.59 -12.38 -67.19
N SER A 14 -39.84 -12.11 -66.76
CA SER A 14 -40.80 -10.99 -66.95
C SER A 14 -42.11 -11.19 -66.13
N LYS A 15 -42.94 -10.10 -66.08
CA LYS A 15 -44.43 -9.97 -65.94
C LYS A 15 -44.92 -9.31 -64.63
N VAL A 16 -45.19 -8.00 -64.57
CA VAL A 16 -46.34 -7.18 -65.07
C VAL A 16 -47.74 -7.64 -64.55
N LYS A 17 -48.35 -6.88 -63.62
CA LYS A 17 -49.59 -6.05 -63.79
C LYS A 17 -50.21 -5.56 -62.46
N MET A 18 -50.13 -4.24 -62.25
CA MET A 18 -51.20 -3.29 -61.91
C MET A 18 -52.49 -3.78 -61.20
N LYS A 19 -52.73 -3.28 -59.98
CA LYS A 19 -54.01 -2.64 -59.58
C LYS A 19 -53.77 -1.65 -58.42
N PHE A 20 -54.18 -0.41 -58.65
CA PHE A 20 -54.08 0.77 -57.78
C PHE A 20 -55.35 0.87 -56.88
N ILE A 21 -55.18 1.42 -55.68
CA ILE A 21 -56.19 2.12 -54.84
C ILE A 21 -57.23 1.23 -54.13
N LEU A 22 -56.92 0.83 -52.90
CA LEU A 22 -57.69 1.15 -51.68
C LEU A 22 -56.97 0.49 -50.48
N ILE A 23 -56.88 1.20 -49.35
CA ILE A 23 -56.21 0.91 -48.06
C ILE A 23 -55.03 1.87 -47.82
N LEU A 24 -55.39 3.14 -47.71
CA LEU A 24 -54.78 4.06 -46.74
C LEU A 24 -55.39 3.71 -45.38
N PHE A 25 -54.56 3.65 -44.34
CA PHE A 25 -54.85 3.22 -42.95
C PHE A 25 -54.84 1.71 -42.70
N LEU A 26 -53.64 1.14 -42.55
CA LEU A 26 -53.20 0.20 -41.49
C LEU A 26 -51.98 -0.58 -41.98
N GLY A 27 -50.81 -0.30 -41.38
CA GLY A 27 -49.61 -1.12 -41.56
C GLY A 27 -48.41 -0.39 -42.14
N PHE A 28 -47.73 0.42 -41.34
CA PHE A 28 -46.29 0.70 -41.47
C PHE A 28 -45.75 1.08 -40.09
N SER A 29 -45.60 0.08 -39.23
CA SER A 29 -44.92 0.19 -37.95
C SER A 29 -43.84 -0.87 -37.84
N THR A 30 -42.91 -0.89 -38.79
CA THR A 30 -41.58 -1.50 -38.64
C THR A 30 -40.69 -1.02 -39.79
N ALA A 31 -39.70 -0.18 -39.48
CA ALA A 31 -38.36 -0.12 -40.08
C ALA A 31 -37.80 1.31 -40.01
N CYS A 32 -37.33 1.69 -38.83
CA CYS A 32 -36.16 2.56 -38.67
C CYS A 32 -35.63 2.39 -37.24
N LYS A 33 -35.10 1.20 -36.92
CA LYS A 33 -34.09 1.12 -35.87
C LYS A 33 -32.86 1.78 -36.48
N LYS A 34 -32.62 3.04 -36.12
CA LYS A 34 -31.28 3.62 -36.20
C LYS A 34 -30.37 2.65 -35.45
N ASP A 35 -29.39 2.09 -36.13
CA ASP A 35 -28.18 1.59 -35.48
C ASP A 35 -27.60 2.78 -34.69
N SER A 36 -27.92 2.83 -33.41
CA SER A 36 -27.16 3.62 -32.46
C SER A 36 -25.80 2.93 -32.39
N LYS A 37 -24.83 3.41 -33.17
CA LYS A 37 -23.42 3.25 -32.80
C LYS A 37 -23.37 3.64 -31.32
N GLN A 38 -23.04 2.67 -30.45
CA GLN A 38 -22.60 2.95 -29.09
C GLN A 38 -21.50 3.99 -29.27
N VAL A 39 -21.75 5.22 -28.83
CA VAL A 39 -20.66 6.16 -28.62
C VAL A 39 -19.81 5.47 -27.57
N GLU A 40 -18.56 5.11 -27.91
CA GLU A 40 -17.60 4.64 -26.90
C GLU A 40 -17.61 5.68 -25.79
N SER A 41 -18.09 5.29 -24.60
CA SER A 41 -18.07 6.16 -23.43
C SER A 41 -16.62 6.47 -23.12
N ILE A 42 -16.31 7.74 -22.91
CA ILE A 42 -14.95 8.20 -22.62
C ILE A 42 -14.64 7.88 -21.14
N ARG A 43 -13.43 7.40 -20.86
CA ARG A 43 -12.95 7.21 -19.48
C ARG A 43 -13.01 8.55 -18.73
N PRO A 44 -13.59 8.60 -17.52
CA PRO A 44 -13.57 9.81 -16.70
C PRO A 44 -12.16 10.19 -16.27
N GLU A 45 -11.90 11.49 -16.15
CA GLU A 45 -10.64 12.00 -15.60
C GLU A 45 -10.47 11.55 -14.14
N ASP A 46 -9.26 11.13 -13.75
CA ASP A 46 -8.99 10.56 -12.43
C ASP A 46 -9.33 11.54 -11.29
N ASN A 47 -9.14 12.84 -11.50
CA ASN A 47 -9.48 13.91 -10.55
C ASN A 47 -10.99 14.14 -10.34
N ARG A 48 -11.87 13.39 -11.03
CA ARG A 48 -13.31 13.32 -10.72
C ARG A 48 -13.62 12.33 -9.60
N PHE A 49 -12.66 11.51 -9.21
CA PHE A 49 -12.78 10.59 -8.09
C PHE A 49 -12.09 11.20 -6.87
N ILE A 50 -12.83 11.33 -5.78
CA ILE A 50 -12.33 11.89 -4.52
C ILE A 50 -12.40 10.80 -3.46
N GLN A 51 -11.27 10.48 -2.86
CA GLN A 51 -11.23 9.60 -1.69
C GLN A 51 -11.55 10.42 -0.44
N ARG A 52 -12.55 9.97 0.31
CA ARG A 52 -12.86 10.45 1.66
C ARG A 52 -12.59 9.36 2.67
N ILE A 53 -11.82 9.68 3.70
CA ILE A 53 -11.61 8.79 4.84
C ILE A 53 -12.80 8.97 5.79
N LEU A 54 -13.48 7.87 6.11
CA LEU A 54 -14.67 7.88 6.97
C LEU A 54 -14.34 7.45 8.39
N VAL A 55 -13.54 6.40 8.54
CA VAL A 55 -13.13 5.86 9.83
C VAL A 55 -11.66 5.49 9.78
N GLU A 56 -10.89 5.86 10.79
CA GLU A 56 -9.47 5.50 10.95
C GLU A 56 -9.24 4.76 12.26
N GLY A 57 -8.08 4.11 12.38
CA GLY A 57 -7.68 3.40 13.61
C GLY A 57 -8.44 2.09 13.81
N LEU A 58 -8.84 1.43 12.72
CA LEU A 58 -9.48 0.12 12.76
C LEU A 58 -8.48 -0.96 13.15
N GLU A 59 -8.96 -1.95 13.90
CA GLU A 59 -8.15 -3.07 14.38
C GLU A 59 -8.37 -4.29 13.48
N GLU A 60 -7.45 -4.52 12.53
CA GLU A 60 -7.53 -5.65 11.59
C GLU A 60 -8.88 -5.74 10.82
N PRO A 61 -9.32 -4.66 10.13
CA PRO A 61 -10.59 -4.66 9.40
C PRO A 61 -10.52 -5.61 8.20
N LEU A 62 -11.59 -6.39 7.96
CA LEU A 62 -11.58 -7.40 6.89
C LEU A 62 -12.60 -7.16 5.79
N GLN A 63 -13.88 -7.03 6.11
CA GLN A 63 -14.97 -7.04 5.12
C GLN A 63 -16.07 -6.04 5.48
N ILE A 64 -16.71 -5.46 4.47
CA ILE A 64 -17.86 -4.54 4.59
C ILE A 64 -19.14 -5.09 3.97
N GLU A 65 -20.28 -4.58 4.44
CA GLU A 65 -21.62 -4.82 3.90
C GLU A 65 -22.49 -3.55 4.03
N PHE A 66 -23.57 -3.45 3.26
CA PHE A 66 -24.49 -2.31 3.28
C PHE A 66 -25.94 -2.71 3.47
N ASP A 67 -26.67 -1.92 4.27
CA ASP A 67 -28.13 -1.96 4.27
C ASP A 67 -28.71 -1.04 3.18
N GLN A 68 -30.03 -1.12 2.92
CA GLN A 68 -30.68 -0.33 1.87
C GLN A 68 -30.70 1.18 2.19
N SER A 69 -30.48 1.54 3.45
CA SER A 69 -30.36 2.93 3.89
C SER A 69 -28.95 3.51 3.66
N GLY A 70 -27.97 2.67 3.30
CA GLY A 70 -26.58 3.05 3.09
C GLY A 70 -25.70 2.98 4.34
N ASN A 71 -26.19 2.44 5.47
CA ASN A 71 -25.31 2.24 6.61
C ASN A 71 -24.28 1.17 6.29
N VAL A 72 -23.06 1.38 6.79
CA VAL A 72 -21.92 0.50 6.51
C VAL A 72 -21.72 -0.41 7.72
N TYR A 73 -21.71 -1.72 7.48
CA TYR A 73 -21.39 -2.72 8.49
C TYR A 73 -20.02 -3.29 8.16
N TRP A 74 -19.18 -3.55 9.16
CA TRP A 74 -17.91 -4.22 8.94
C TRP A 74 -17.52 -5.10 10.10
N ILE A 75 -16.55 -5.97 9.81
CA ILE A 75 -15.92 -6.85 10.78
C ILE A 75 -14.45 -6.55 10.95
N GLU A 76 -13.98 -6.79 12.16
CA GLU A 76 -12.57 -6.81 12.53
C GLU A 76 -12.20 -8.24 12.92
N ARG A 77 -11.02 -8.71 12.50
CA ARG A 77 -10.59 -10.11 12.69
C ARG A 77 -10.64 -10.54 14.15
N ILE A 78 -10.42 -9.59 15.05
CA ILE A 78 -10.48 -9.75 16.51
C ILE A 78 -11.89 -9.99 17.08
N GLY A 79 -12.92 -10.04 16.24
CA GLY A 79 -14.28 -10.46 16.61
C GLY A 79 -15.31 -9.34 16.72
N ASN A 80 -14.93 -8.09 16.46
CA ASN A 80 -15.88 -6.98 16.50
C ASN A 80 -16.74 -6.93 15.24
N VAL A 81 -18.04 -6.69 15.45
CA VAL A 81 -18.97 -6.28 14.40
C VAL A 81 -19.39 -4.84 14.68
N LYS A 82 -19.20 -3.96 13.71
CA LYS A 82 -19.42 -2.52 13.85
C LYS A 82 -20.33 -1.99 12.74
N ARG A 83 -20.93 -0.83 13.00
CA ARG A 83 -21.75 -0.07 12.06
C ARG A 83 -21.30 1.38 12.02
N PHE A 84 -21.28 1.98 10.83
CA PHE A 84 -21.18 3.42 10.62
C PHE A 84 -22.50 3.91 10.05
N ASN A 85 -23.12 4.85 10.76
CA ASN A 85 -24.35 5.48 10.32
C ASN A 85 -24.02 6.70 9.47
N GLU A 86 -24.27 6.64 8.16
CA GLU A 86 -23.93 7.74 7.24
C GLU A 86 -24.63 9.06 7.59
N LYS A 87 -25.78 9.03 8.28
CA LYS A 87 -26.56 10.25 8.58
C LYS A 87 -26.08 10.95 9.85
N THR A 88 -25.65 10.18 10.84
CA THR A 88 -25.16 10.73 12.12
C THR A 88 -23.64 10.83 12.16
N GLU A 89 -22.95 10.18 11.21
CA GLU A 89 -21.49 10.02 11.17
C GLU A 89 -20.93 9.32 12.43
N GLU A 90 -21.75 8.50 13.09
CA GLU A 90 -21.37 7.78 14.31
C GLU A 90 -20.98 6.33 14.01
N VAL A 91 -19.91 5.89 14.66
CA VAL A 91 -19.49 4.49 14.70
C VAL A 91 -20.05 3.81 15.96
N GLU A 92 -20.67 2.65 15.77
CA GLU A 92 -21.23 1.84 16.83
C GLU A 92 -20.67 0.42 16.83
N LEU A 93 -20.21 -0.06 17.99
CA LEU A 93 -19.92 -1.48 18.22
C LEU A 93 -21.24 -2.23 18.43
N LEU A 94 -21.56 -3.19 17.56
CA LEU A 94 -22.77 -4.00 17.65
C LEU A 94 -22.57 -5.21 18.57
N GLY A 95 -21.35 -5.75 18.63
CA GLY A 95 -20.94 -6.81 19.55
C GLY A 95 -19.54 -7.33 19.24
N THR A 96 -18.99 -8.12 20.16
CA THR A 96 -17.70 -8.79 20.03
C THR A 96 -17.88 -10.29 20.25
N LEU A 97 -17.47 -11.10 19.27
CA LEU A 97 -17.49 -12.56 19.37
C LEU A 97 -16.36 -13.07 20.28
N ASP A 98 -16.64 -14.16 21.00
CA ASP A 98 -15.62 -14.90 21.75
C ASP A 98 -14.91 -15.89 20.81
N LEU A 99 -13.63 -15.63 20.54
CA LEU A 99 -12.85 -16.31 19.51
C LEU A 99 -11.77 -17.21 20.10
N THR A 100 -11.34 -18.23 19.35
CA THR A 100 -10.15 -19.02 19.70
C THR A 100 -8.90 -18.12 19.70
N GLU A 101 -7.91 -18.40 20.56
CA GLU A 101 -6.71 -17.56 20.83
C GLU A 101 -5.86 -17.17 19.57
N GLU A 102 -4.95 -16.20 19.72
CA GLU A 102 -4.29 -15.31 18.72
C GLU A 102 -3.84 -15.89 17.36
N ILE A 103 -3.61 -17.21 17.24
CA ILE A 103 -3.17 -17.86 15.98
C ILE A 103 -4.35 -18.31 15.11
N ALA A 104 -5.59 -18.09 15.57
CA ALA A 104 -6.80 -18.52 14.86
C ALA A 104 -7.25 -17.58 13.73
N PRO A 105 -8.07 -18.08 12.77
CA PRO A 105 -8.65 -17.29 11.68
C PRO A 105 -9.34 -16.02 12.18
N GLY A 106 -10.02 -16.12 13.33
CA GLY A 106 -10.79 -15.03 13.92
C GLY A 106 -12.18 -14.92 13.29
N LEU A 107 -12.72 -13.70 13.23
CA LEU A 107 -13.93 -13.37 12.48
C LEU A 107 -13.55 -12.93 11.06
N ILE A 108 -13.92 -13.71 10.05
CA ILE A 108 -13.38 -13.57 8.68
C ILE A 108 -14.42 -13.35 7.58
N GLY A 109 -15.71 -13.49 7.90
CA GLY A 109 -16.78 -13.24 6.96
C GLY A 109 -18.02 -12.61 7.61
N ILE A 110 -18.66 -11.69 6.89
CA ILE A 110 -19.97 -11.12 7.18
C ILE A 110 -20.82 -11.13 5.92
N LEU A 111 -22.13 -11.34 6.06
CA LEU A 111 -23.11 -11.17 4.98
C LEU A 111 -24.44 -10.76 5.60
N LEU A 112 -25.01 -9.63 5.17
CA LEU A 112 -26.36 -9.26 5.61
C LEU A 112 -27.40 -10.14 4.93
N ASP A 113 -28.47 -10.49 5.65
CA ASP A 113 -29.57 -11.24 5.05
C ASP A 113 -30.28 -10.42 3.95
N ARG A 114 -30.81 -11.07 2.92
CA ARG A 114 -31.49 -10.37 1.82
C ARG A 114 -32.68 -9.54 2.30
N ASP A 115 -33.34 -10.00 3.36
CA ASP A 115 -34.48 -9.33 3.99
C ASP A 115 -34.07 -8.56 5.27
N PHE A 116 -32.79 -8.16 5.37
CA PHE A 116 -32.19 -7.49 6.55
C PHE A 116 -33.04 -6.35 7.09
N GLU A 117 -33.63 -5.52 6.23
CA GLU A 117 -34.50 -4.40 6.63
C GLU A 117 -35.71 -4.84 7.47
N SER A 118 -36.17 -6.08 7.28
CA SER A 118 -37.33 -6.64 7.96
C SER A 118 -36.97 -7.56 9.13
N ASN A 119 -35.89 -8.33 9.00
CA ASN A 119 -35.53 -9.37 9.97
C ASN A 119 -34.30 -9.03 10.81
N ARG A 120 -33.47 -8.08 10.36
CA ARG A 120 -32.20 -7.67 10.96
C ARG A 120 -31.24 -8.83 11.20
N GLN A 121 -31.27 -9.82 10.32
CA GLN A 121 -30.45 -11.03 10.39
C GLN A 121 -29.15 -10.87 9.59
N LEU A 122 -28.06 -11.43 10.11
CA LEU A 122 -26.78 -11.43 9.43
C LEU A 122 -26.04 -12.74 9.68
N PHE A 123 -25.17 -13.10 8.74
CA PHE A 123 -24.36 -14.31 8.79
C PHE A 123 -22.91 -13.92 9.09
N LEU A 124 -22.28 -14.65 10.01
CA LEU A 124 -20.87 -14.50 10.36
C LEU A 124 -20.14 -15.82 10.13
N PHE A 125 -18.92 -15.74 9.61
CA PHE A 125 -18.01 -16.88 9.46
C PHE A 125 -16.76 -16.69 10.33
N PHE A 126 -16.56 -17.56 11.33
CA PHE A 126 -15.56 -17.33 12.38
C PHE A 126 -15.10 -18.59 13.13
N SER A 127 -13.96 -18.49 13.82
CA SER A 127 -13.42 -19.52 14.73
C SER A 127 -13.83 -19.28 16.18
N ALA A 128 -14.91 -19.92 16.65
CA ALA A 128 -15.45 -19.70 17.99
C ALA A 128 -14.55 -20.28 19.11
N ALA A 129 -14.41 -19.58 20.24
CA ALA A 129 -13.60 -20.06 21.38
C ALA A 129 -14.03 -21.44 21.90
N VAL A 130 -15.35 -21.68 21.88
CA VAL A 130 -15.96 -22.93 22.35
C VAL A 130 -15.55 -24.17 21.54
N ASP A 131 -15.14 -23.98 20.28
CA ASP A 131 -14.67 -25.08 19.42
C ASP A 131 -13.19 -25.41 19.64
N LYS A 132 -12.49 -24.61 20.45
CA LYS A 132 -11.08 -24.80 20.81
C LYS A 132 -10.20 -25.01 19.58
N GLY A 133 -10.49 -24.28 18.51
CA GLY A 133 -9.68 -24.32 17.30
C GLY A 133 -9.87 -25.50 16.38
N ASN A 134 -10.93 -26.31 16.54
CA ASN A 134 -11.15 -27.48 15.68
C ASN A 134 -12.05 -27.19 14.48
N ALA A 135 -12.65 -26.00 14.40
CA ALA A 135 -13.60 -25.67 13.35
C ALA A 135 -13.80 -24.16 13.13
N LEU A 136 -14.30 -23.85 11.94
CA LEU A 136 -14.94 -22.60 11.55
C LEU A 136 -16.47 -22.78 11.53
N ARG A 137 -17.20 -21.78 11.98
CA ARG A 137 -18.68 -21.76 11.98
C ARG A 137 -19.20 -20.73 11.00
N LEU A 138 -20.15 -21.15 10.16
CA LEU A 138 -21.12 -20.24 9.56
C LEU A 138 -22.33 -20.19 10.49
N SER A 139 -22.56 -19.06 11.15
CA SER A 139 -23.71 -18.87 12.03
C SER A 139 -24.53 -17.65 11.60
N ARG A 140 -25.85 -17.74 11.79
CA ARG A 140 -26.76 -16.60 11.68
C ARG A 140 -27.02 -15.99 13.05
N PHE A 141 -26.96 -14.66 13.12
CA PHE A 141 -27.32 -13.82 14.26
C PHE A 141 -28.45 -12.86 13.89
N GLU A 142 -29.02 -12.20 14.89
CA GLU A 142 -30.01 -11.13 14.72
C GLU A 142 -29.60 -9.90 15.53
N LEU A 143 -29.95 -8.71 15.05
CA LEU A 143 -29.83 -7.49 15.84
C LEU A 143 -31.09 -7.27 16.70
N ASP A 144 -30.86 -6.95 17.97
CA ASP A 144 -31.91 -6.61 18.94
C ASP A 144 -32.54 -5.23 18.63
N LYS A 145 -33.44 -4.76 19.51
CA LYS A 145 -34.18 -3.52 19.28
C LYS A 145 -33.29 -2.28 19.35
N GLU A 146 -32.19 -2.40 20.09
CA GLU A 146 -31.14 -1.41 20.30
C GLU A 146 -30.05 -1.49 19.21
N GLY A 147 -30.13 -2.48 18.32
CA GLY A 147 -29.21 -2.69 17.20
C GLY A 147 -27.94 -3.44 17.58
N LYS A 148 -27.90 -4.14 18.72
CA LYS A 148 -26.77 -4.98 19.15
C LYS A 148 -26.96 -6.43 18.75
N LEU A 149 -25.86 -7.18 18.61
CA LEU A 149 -25.89 -8.61 18.35
C LEU A 149 -26.56 -9.36 19.51
N ASP A 150 -27.64 -10.08 19.22
CA ASP A 150 -28.24 -11.03 20.16
C ASP A 150 -27.52 -12.38 20.06
N PHE A 151 -26.53 -12.59 20.93
CA PHE A 151 -25.80 -13.86 20.99
C PHE A 151 -26.68 -15.05 21.40
N SER A 152 -27.83 -14.82 22.04
CA SER A 152 -28.77 -15.90 22.38
C SER A 152 -29.56 -16.39 21.16
N ALA A 153 -29.59 -15.61 20.08
CA ALA A 153 -30.26 -15.93 18.83
C ALA A 153 -29.38 -16.70 17.83
N GLU A 154 -28.13 -17.05 18.17
CA GLU A 154 -27.22 -17.77 17.29
C GLU A 154 -27.87 -19.05 16.73
N LYS A 155 -27.82 -19.20 15.40
CA LYS A 155 -28.10 -20.45 14.69
C LYS A 155 -26.87 -20.87 13.90
N ILE A 156 -26.23 -21.95 14.34
CA ILE A 156 -25.12 -22.57 13.60
C ILE A 156 -25.71 -23.25 12.36
N ILE A 157 -25.30 -22.80 11.18
CA ILE A 157 -25.76 -23.30 9.89
C ILE A 157 -24.85 -24.43 9.40
N LEU A 158 -23.54 -24.20 9.46
CA LEU A 158 -22.52 -25.12 8.98
C LEU A 158 -21.27 -25.02 9.86
N THR A 159 -20.62 -26.15 10.07
CA THR A 159 -19.31 -26.23 10.73
C THR A 159 -18.33 -26.89 9.80
N VAL A 160 -17.20 -26.25 9.57
CA VAL A 160 -16.11 -26.73 8.71
C VAL A 160 -14.91 -27.05 9.60
N PRO A 161 -14.31 -28.25 9.50
CA PRO A 161 -13.09 -28.56 10.24
C PRO A 161 -11.98 -27.54 9.96
N TRP A 162 -11.21 -27.21 11.00
CA TRP A 162 -10.01 -26.39 10.89
C TRP A 162 -8.90 -27.07 11.71
N GLU A 163 -7.70 -27.15 11.14
CA GLU A 163 -6.59 -27.90 11.73
C GLU A 163 -5.57 -26.97 12.36
N GLN A 164 -5.40 -27.01 13.69
CA GLN A 164 -4.32 -26.29 14.36
C GLN A 164 -3.04 -27.09 14.52
N PRO A 165 -1.86 -26.41 14.59
CA PRO A 165 -1.62 -25.01 14.20
C PRO A 165 -1.40 -24.86 12.69
N ASP A 166 -1.67 -25.93 11.93
CA ASP A 166 -1.10 -26.13 10.60
C ASP A 166 -1.93 -25.49 9.47
N GLY A 167 -3.23 -25.36 9.72
CA GLY A 167 -4.23 -24.84 8.83
C GLY A 167 -4.15 -23.34 8.64
N GLN A 168 -3.83 -22.92 7.42
CA GLN A 168 -3.96 -21.54 6.93
C GLN A 168 -4.84 -21.51 5.67
N HIS A 169 -4.99 -20.34 5.05
CA HIS A 169 -5.88 -20.12 3.90
C HIS A 169 -7.35 -20.36 4.28
N PHE A 170 -8.00 -19.34 4.84
CA PHE A 170 -9.31 -19.51 5.47
C PHE A 170 -10.50 -19.20 4.54
N GLY A 171 -10.29 -18.43 3.48
CA GLY A 171 -11.39 -17.89 2.68
C GLY A 171 -12.27 -16.92 3.48
N GLY A 172 -13.57 -17.17 3.53
CA GLY A 172 -14.55 -16.39 4.29
C GLY A 172 -15.33 -15.34 3.49
N GLY A 173 -15.10 -15.23 2.18
CA GLY A 173 -15.92 -14.40 1.31
C GLY A 173 -17.33 -14.99 1.16
N MET A 174 -18.36 -14.14 1.20
CA MET A 174 -19.75 -14.56 1.08
C MET A 174 -20.53 -13.65 0.15
N THR A 175 -21.54 -14.19 -0.54
CA THR A 175 -22.46 -13.40 -1.38
C THR A 175 -23.78 -14.14 -1.64
N TRP A 176 -24.79 -13.41 -2.11
CA TRP A 176 -26.11 -13.94 -2.47
C TRP A 176 -26.32 -13.99 -3.99
N ASP A 177 -26.92 -15.05 -4.49
CA ASP A 177 -27.55 -15.01 -5.82
C ASP A 177 -28.98 -14.44 -5.76
N LYS A 178 -29.56 -14.17 -6.94
CA LYS A 178 -30.93 -13.66 -7.05
C LYS A 178 -31.99 -14.66 -6.56
N GLU A 179 -31.69 -15.97 -6.55
CA GLU A 179 -32.54 -17.04 -6.05
C GLU A 179 -32.51 -17.20 -4.52
N GLY A 180 -31.62 -16.49 -3.82
CA GLY A 180 -31.49 -16.55 -2.36
C GLY A 180 -30.65 -17.73 -1.87
N ASN A 181 -29.67 -18.16 -2.67
CA ASN A 181 -28.64 -19.08 -2.22
C ASN A 181 -27.42 -18.29 -1.74
N LEU A 182 -26.87 -18.74 -0.62
CA LEU A 182 -25.64 -18.24 -0.03
C LEU A 182 -24.46 -18.97 -0.67
N TYR A 183 -23.49 -18.20 -1.13
CA TYR A 183 -22.17 -18.69 -1.50
C TYR A 183 -21.18 -18.37 -0.39
N LEU A 184 -20.32 -19.32 -0.02
CA LEU A 184 -19.26 -19.16 0.98
C LEU A 184 -17.96 -19.75 0.45
N SER A 185 -16.89 -18.96 0.48
CA SER A 185 -15.55 -19.40 0.15
C SER A 185 -14.87 -20.02 1.38
N ILE A 186 -14.26 -21.19 1.18
CA ILE A 186 -13.56 -21.95 2.22
C ILE A 186 -12.19 -22.31 1.66
N GLY A 187 -11.12 -21.81 2.26
CA GLY A 187 -9.77 -22.13 1.79
C GLY A 187 -9.30 -23.55 2.15
N ALA A 188 -8.13 -23.91 1.64
CA ALA A 188 -7.64 -25.29 1.59
C ALA A 188 -7.13 -25.85 2.92
N ASP A 189 -7.01 -25.01 3.96
CA ASP A 189 -6.57 -25.43 5.31
C ASP A 189 -5.17 -26.07 5.32
N SER A 190 -4.23 -25.39 4.67
CA SER A 190 -2.87 -25.88 4.39
C SER A 190 -1.82 -24.84 4.79
N HIS A 191 -0.59 -25.28 5.03
CA HIS A 191 0.52 -24.36 5.28
C HIS A 191 0.95 -23.62 4.00
N PRO A 192 1.48 -22.39 4.09
CA PRO A 192 2.10 -21.73 2.96
C PRO A 192 3.32 -22.52 2.45
N THR A 193 3.37 -22.74 1.14
CA THR A 193 4.44 -23.50 0.46
C THR A 193 4.85 -22.81 -0.83
N GLN A 194 6.06 -23.13 -1.32
CA GLN A 194 6.54 -22.64 -2.63
C GLN A 194 5.72 -23.21 -3.79
N TYR A 195 5.57 -24.53 -3.84
CA TYR A 195 4.84 -25.24 -4.89
C TYR A 195 3.64 -25.98 -4.29
N SER A 196 2.84 -26.63 -5.14
CA SER A 196 1.74 -27.49 -4.70
C SER A 196 2.19 -28.52 -3.65
N PRO A 197 1.60 -28.52 -2.44
CA PRO A 197 1.89 -29.48 -1.38
C PRO A 197 1.20 -30.83 -1.66
N LEU A 198 1.91 -31.71 -2.35
CA LEU A 198 1.50 -33.10 -2.63
C LEU A 198 2.36 -34.12 -1.88
N ALA A 199 3.61 -33.77 -1.56
CA ALA A 199 4.50 -34.61 -0.76
C ALA A 199 4.40 -34.19 0.71
N PHE A 200 4.26 -35.16 1.60
CA PHE A 200 4.18 -34.93 3.04
C PHE A 200 4.96 -36.00 3.81
N GLU A 201 5.55 -35.61 4.93
CA GLU A 201 6.32 -36.53 5.80
C GLU A 201 5.58 -36.83 7.11
N ASN A 202 4.61 -36.00 7.47
CA ASN A 202 3.87 -36.14 8.71
C ASN A 202 2.75 -37.19 8.63
N GLU A 203 2.40 -37.76 9.78
CA GLU A 203 1.32 -38.75 9.87
C GLU A 203 -0.02 -38.12 9.46
N GLY A 204 -0.63 -38.65 8.41
CA GLY A 204 -1.93 -38.18 7.90
C GLY A 204 -1.90 -36.93 7.02
N GLY A 205 -0.72 -36.41 6.65
CA GLY A 205 -0.61 -35.32 5.66
C GLY A 205 -1.21 -33.99 6.12
N ARG A 206 -1.30 -33.74 7.42
CA ARG A 206 -1.97 -32.53 7.96
C ARG A 206 -1.19 -31.28 7.56
N GLY A 207 -1.87 -30.27 7.00
CA GLY A 207 -1.23 -29.05 6.49
C GLY A 207 -0.31 -29.21 5.26
N GLU A 208 0.07 -30.43 4.89
CA GLU A 208 1.06 -30.74 3.82
C GLU A 208 0.46 -31.54 2.63
N ASP A 209 -0.76 -32.05 2.76
CA ASP A 209 -1.48 -32.79 1.71
C ASP A 209 -2.75 -32.03 1.29
N GLU A 210 -2.65 -31.24 0.21
CA GLU A 210 -3.85 -30.57 -0.32
C GLU A 210 -4.67 -31.42 -1.27
N ALA A 211 -4.17 -32.58 -1.69
CA ALA A 211 -5.00 -33.56 -2.36
C ALA A 211 -6.05 -34.14 -1.39
N ARG A 212 -5.82 -34.09 -0.08
CA ARG A 212 -6.81 -34.43 0.95
C ARG A 212 -7.94 -33.42 1.11
N THR A 213 -7.70 -32.14 0.80
CA THR A 213 -8.66 -31.03 0.97
C THR A 213 -9.15 -30.51 -0.38
N ALA A 214 -8.48 -29.53 -0.98
CA ALA A 214 -8.89 -28.88 -2.22
C ALA A 214 -9.09 -29.86 -3.40
N GLY A 215 -8.29 -30.92 -3.44
CA GLY A 215 -8.39 -32.00 -4.44
C GLY A 215 -9.43 -33.08 -4.12
N ASN A 216 -10.15 -33.00 -2.99
CA ASN A 216 -11.04 -34.04 -2.49
C ASN A 216 -12.51 -33.64 -2.64
N THR A 217 -13.27 -34.42 -3.42
CA THR A 217 -14.69 -34.14 -3.67
C THR A 217 -15.59 -34.35 -2.45
N ASN A 218 -15.06 -34.93 -1.37
CA ASN A 218 -15.76 -35.24 -0.14
C ASN A 218 -15.24 -34.41 1.07
N ASP A 219 -14.64 -33.26 0.80
CA ASP A 219 -14.19 -32.28 1.79
C ASP A 219 -14.63 -30.87 1.36
N LEU A 220 -15.01 -30.01 2.31
CA LEU A 220 -15.44 -28.64 2.01
C LEU A 220 -14.26 -27.66 1.94
N ARG A 221 -13.08 -28.03 2.44
CA ARG A 221 -11.90 -27.18 2.41
C ARG A 221 -11.35 -27.09 0.99
N GLY A 222 -11.01 -25.88 0.56
CA GLY A 222 -10.61 -25.58 -0.82
C GLY A 222 -11.77 -25.51 -1.81
N SER A 223 -12.95 -25.07 -1.35
CA SER A 223 -14.17 -25.01 -2.14
C SER A 223 -14.90 -23.66 -1.99
N ILE A 224 -15.78 -23.37 -2.94
CA ILE A 224 -16.85 -22.41 -2.75
C ILE A 224 -18.16 -23.22 -2.73
N ILE A 225 -18.84 -23.18 -1.60
CA ILE A 225 -20.11 -23.90 -1.42
C ILE A 225 -21.28 -23.02 -1.84
N ARG A 226 -22.39 -23.65 -2.19
CA ARG A 226 -23.68 -22.99 -2.44
C ARG A 226 -24.80 -23.71 -1.70
N ILE A 227 -25.40 -23.03 -0.73
CA ILE A 227 -26.47 -23.57 0.12
C ILE A 227 -27.63 -22.59 0.23
N ARG A 228 -28.79 -23.06 0.69
CA ARG A 228 -29.93 -22.19 1.02
C ARG A 228 -30.25 -22.28 2.52
N PRO A 229 -29.79 -21.34 3.35
CA PRO A 229 -30.07 -21.34 4.77
C PRO A 229 -31.58 -21.32 5.07
N ARG A 230 -31.98 -21.98 6.16
CA ARG A 230 -33.37 -22.07 6.62
C ARG A 230 -33.54 -21.38 7.99
N PRO A 231 -34.76 -20.90 8.31
CA PRO A 231 -34.99 -20.15 9.55
C PRO A 231 -34.64 -20.88 10.85
N ASP A 232 -34.69 -22.22 10.84
CA ASP A 232 -34.42 -23.07 11.99
C ASP A 232 -32.92 -23.37 12.21
N GLY A 233 -32.05 -22.88 11.33
CA GLY A 233 -30.61 -23.12 11.35
C GLY A 233 -30.16 -24.27 10.45
N THR A 234 -31.07 -24.98 9.78
CA THR A 234 -30.71 -25.96 8.75
C THR A 234 -30.44 -25.27 7.41
N TYR A 235 -30.10 -26.04 6.37
CA TYR A 235 -29.99 -25.54 5.01
C TYR A 235 -30.47 -26.58 4.00
N GLU A 236 -30.78 -26.13 2.79
CA GLU A 236 -31.05 -26.99 1.64
C GLU A 236 -29.92 -26.92 0.62
N ILE A 237 -29.78 -27.99 -0.16
CA ILE A 237 -28.89 -28.07 -1.32
C ILE A 237 -29.63 -27.55 -2.56
N PRO A 238 -29.19 -26.45 -3.18
CA PRO A 238 -29.78 -25.96 -4.43
C PRO A 238 -29.43 -26.88 -5.61
N GLU A 239 -30.39 -27.11 -6.52
CA GLU A 239 -30.14 -27.85 -7.76
C GLU A 239 -29.04 -27.18 -8.61
N GLY A 240 -28.14 -27.98 -9.19
CA GLY A 240 -27.07 -27.49 -10.06
C GLY A 240 -25.76 -27.16 -9.35
N ASN A 241 -25.55 -27.67 -8.13
CA ASN A 241 -24.21 -27.79 -7.54
C ASN A 241 -23.37 -28.82 -8.32
N LEU A 242 -22.06 -28.86 -8.08
CA LEU A 242 -21.13 -29.71 -8.84
C LEU A 242 -21.47 -31.20 -8.71
N PHE A 243 -21.92 -31.61 -7.53
CA PHE A 243 -22.34 -32.97 -7.25
C PHE A 243 -23.82 -33.00 -6.86
N ALA A 244 -24.55 -33.96 -7.43
CA ALA A 244 -25.95 -34.17 -7.08
C ALA A 244 -26.06 -34.81 -5.68
N GLU A 245 -27.09 -34.44 -4.92
CA GLU A 245 -27.36 -35.01 -3.61
C GLU A 245 -27.43 -36.55 -3.67
N GLY A 246 -26.74 -37.21 -2.73
CA GLY A 246 -26.63 -38.66 -2.68
C GLY A 246 -25.58 -39.28 -3.61
N THR A 247 -24.81 -38.47 -4.36
CA THR A 247 -23.67 -38.98 -5.13
C THR A 247 -22.60 -39.54 -4.17
N PRO A 248 -22.20 -40.82 -4.30
CA PRO A 248 -21.24 -41.43 -3.37
C PRO A 248 -19.87 -40.74 -3.38
N ASN A 249 -19.25 -40.58 -2.21
CA ASN A 249 -17.93 -39.97 -2.00
C ASN A 249 -17.84 -38.52 -2.50
N THR A 250 -18.94 -37.77 -2.39
CA THR A 250 -18.98 -36.36 -2.73
C THR A 250 -19.84 -35.57 -1.75
N LEU A 251 -19.52 -34.30 -1.53
CA LEU A 251 -20.36 -33.38 -0.77
C LEU A 251 -21.20 -32.51 -1.71
N PRO A 252 -22.54 -32.54 -1.60
CA PRO A 252 -23.42 -31.83 -2.52
C PRO A 252 -23.45 -30.31 -2.31
N GLU A 253 -22.88 -29.79 -1.23
CA GLU A 253 -22.72 -28.35 -0.97
C GLU A 253 -21.76 -27.68 -1.96
N ILE A 254 -20.82 -28.44 -2.53
CA ILE A 254 -19.73 -27.93 -3.38
C ILE A 254 -20.31 -27.41 -4.71
N TYR A 255 -20.15 -26.11 -4.95
CA TYR A 255 -20.43 -25.50 -6.24
C TYR A 255 -19.16 -25.35 -7.07
N VAL A 256 -18.08 -24.89 -6.44
CA VAL A 256 -16.73 -24.85 -7.01
C VAL A 256 -15.79 -25.64 -6.11
N MET A 257 -14.95 -26.49 -6.69
CA MET A 257 -13.83 -27.14 -5.98
C MET A 257 -12.48 -26.73 -6.58
N GLY A 258 -11.40 -27.11 -5.92
CA GLY A 258 -10.04 -26.91 -6.42
C GLY A 258 -9.58 -25.46 -6.27
N ASN A 259 -9.80 -24.89 -5.10
CA ASN A 259 -9.27 -23.59 -4.70
C ASN A 259 -8.25 -23.76 -3.56
N ARG A 260 -7.26 -22.88 -3.50
CA ARG A 260 -6.29 -22.73 -2.42
C ARG A 260 -6.78 -21.74 -1.37
N ASN A 261 -6.99 -20.49 -1.77
CA ASN A 261 -7.37 -19.40 -0.87
C ASN A 261 -8.28 -18.40 -1.62
N PRO A 262 -9.55 -18.77 -1.88
CA PRO A 262 -10.49 -17.94 -2.61
C PRO A 262 -10.95 -16.76 -1.75
N TRP A 263 -10.53 -15.55 -2.13
CA TRP A 263 -10.71 -14.30 -1.40
C TRP A 263 -11.70 -13.35 -2.10
N ARG A 264 -12.68 -12.85 -1.32
CA ARG A 264 -13.84 -12.00 -1.71
C ARG A 264 -14.63 -12.49 -2.92
N LEU A 265 -15.90 -12.82 -2.68
CA LEU A 265 -16.82 -13.31 -3.68
C LEU A 265 -17.70 -12.17 -4.20
N SER A 266 -18.04 -12.21 -5.48
CA SER A 266 -19.03 -11.31 -6.07
C SER A 266 -19.86 -12.01 -7.13
N ILE A 267 -21.15 -11.71 -7.18
CA ILE A 267 -22.05 -12.17 -8.25
C ILE A 267 -22.37 -11.00 -9.16
N ASP A 268 -22.14 -11.19 -10.46
CA ASP A 268 -22.60 -10.24 -11.48
C ASP A 268 -24.13 -10.29 -11.54
N SER A 269 -24.80 -9.23 -11.08
CA SER A 269 -26.26 -9.17 -11.00
C SER A 269 -26.98 -9.44 -12.33
N LYS A 270 -26.32 -9.19 -13.47
CA LYS A 270 -26.89 -9.44 -14.81
C LYS A 270 -26.74 -10.90 -15.24
N THR A 271 -25.53 -11.46 -15.13
CA THR A 271 -25.20 -12.80 -15.65
C THR A 271 -25.41 -13.91 -14.64
N GLN A 272 -25.39 -13.56 -13.35
CA GLN A 272 -25.33 -14.46 -12.19
C GLN A 272 -24.06 -15.32 -12.15
N TYR A 273 -22.99 -14.89 -12.80
CA TYR A 273 -21.70 -15.55 -12.71
C TYR A 273 -20.96 -15.12 -11.44
N LEU A 274 -20.36 -16.10 -10.77
CA LEU A 274 -19.57 -15.90 -9.57
C LEU A 274 -18.14 -15.50 -9.96
N HIS A 275 -17.59 -14.50 -9.28
CA HIS A 275 -16.23 -13.98 -9.49
C HIS A 275 -15.48 -13.95 -8.15
N TRP A 276 -14.17 -14.20 -8.17
CA TRP A 276 -13.31 -14.11 -6.98
C TRP A 276 -11.83 -13.91 -7.32
N GLY A 277 -11.06 -13.43 -6.35
CA GLY A 277 -9.59 -13.45 -6.37
C GLY A 277 -9.07 -14.69 -5.63
N GLU A 278 -7.94 -15.25 -6.06
CA GLU A 278 -7.39 -16.50 -5.55
C GLU A 278 -5.89 -16.33 -5.27
N VAL A 279 -5.47 -16.59 -4.03
CA VAL A 279 -4.05 -16.49 -3.64
C VAL A 279 -3.35 -17.83 -3.81
N GLY A 280 -2.41 -17.91 -4.74
CA GLY A 280 -1.62 -19.11 -5.05
C GLY A 280 -0.37 -19.31 -4.17
N PRO A 281 0.49 -20.29 -4.48
CA PRO A 281 1.67 -20.63 -3.70
C PRO A 281 2.87 -19.72 -4.01
N ASP A 282 3.92 -19.81 -3.21
CA ASP A 282 4.95 -18.76 -3.12
C ASP A 282 6.15 -18.92 -4.07
N ALA A 283 6.14 -19.91 -4.97
CA ALA A 283 7.27 -20.19 -5.87
C ALA A 283 7.50 -19.03 -6.82
N GLY A 284 8.72 -18.49 -6.80
CA GLY A 284 9.15 -17.41 -7.70
C GLY A 284 9.70 -17.87 -9.06
N MET A 285 9.77 -19.18 -9.35
CA MET A 285 10.28 -19.74 -10.61
C MET A 285 9.70 -21.12 -10.91
N ASP A 286 9.74 -21.53 -12.18
CA ASP A 286 9.37 -22.89 -12.59
C ASP A 286 10.43 -23.90 -12.12
N SER A 287 10.00 -25.13 -11.87
CA SER A 287 10.83 -26.26 -11.46
C SER A 287 10.59 -27.47 -12.36
N ASP A 288 11.67 -28.07 -12.85
CA ASP A 288 11.59 -29.35 -13.57
C ASP A 288 11.14 -30.51 -12.66
N GLU A 289 11.38 -30.39 -11.34
CA GLU A 289 11.04 -31.39 -10.31
C GLU A 289 9.59 -31.24 -9.83
N PHE A 290 9.12 -30.00 -9.62
CA PHE A 290 7.82 -29.74 -8.96
C PHE A 290 6.74 -29.24 -9.92
N GLY A 291 7.10 -28.51 -10.97
CA GLY A 291 6.15 -27.88 -11.91
C GLY A 291 6.22 -26.36 -11.89
N PRO A 292 5.13 -25.66 -12.24
CA PRO A 292 5.14 -24.23 -12.49
C PRO A 292 5.41 -23.39 -11.24
N MET A 293 5.91 -22.17 -11.44
CA MET A 293 5.92 -21.13 -10.42
C MET A 293 4.51 -20.81 -9.92
N GLY A 294 4.41 -20.13 -8.79
CA GLY A 294 3.12 -19.70 -8.27
C GLY A 294 2.48 -18.64 -9.18
N TYR A 295 1.15 -18.57 -9.15
CA TYR A 295 0.34 -17.48 -9.70
C TYR A 295 -0.79 -17.12 -8.73
N ASP A 296 -1.13 -15.84 -8.62
CA ASP A 296 -2.44 -15.44 -8.12
C ASP A 296 -3.40 -15.35 -9.29
N GLU A 297 -4.68 -15.60 -9.05
CA GLU A 297 -5.69 -15.73 -10.09
C GLU A 297 -6.89 -14.85 -9.83
N PHE A 298 -7.57 -14.49 -10.91
CA PHE A 298 -8.91 -13.96 -10.91
C PHE A 298 -9.79 -14.89 -11.71
N ASN A 299 -10.84 -15.39 -11.06
CA ASN A 299 -11.62 -16.52 -11.53
C ASN A 299 -13.08 -16.15 -11.75
N VAL A 300 -13.71 -16.81 -12.74
CA VAL A 300 -15.14 -16.65 -13.07
C VAL A 300 -15.80 -18.01 -13.25
N ALA A 301 -16.83 -18.27 -12.45
CA ALA A 301 -17.68 -19.45 -12.54
C ALA A 301 -19.02 -19.13 -13.20
N LYS A 302 -19.14 -19.61 -14.44
CA LYS A 302 -20.37 -19.56 -15.25
C LYS A 302 -21.36 -20.68 -14.90
N GLY A 303 -20.90 -21.62 -14.08
CA GLY A 303 -21.57 -22.83 -13.62
C GLY A 303 -20.67 -23.52 -12.58
N PRO A 304 -21.11 -24.64 -11.99
CA PRO A 304 -20.27 -25.39 -11.07
C PRO A 304 -19.05 -25.98 -11.78
N GLY A 305 -17.93 -26.15 -11.07
CA GLY A 305 -16.69 -26.62 -11.70
C GLY A 305 -15.53 -26.92 -10.76
N ASN A 306 -14.49 -27.54 -11.30
CA ASN A 306 -13.20 -27.74 -10.64
C ASN A 306 -12.19 -26.73 -11.21
N TYR A 307 -11.55 -25.93 -10.37
CA TYR A 307 -10.60 -24.87 -10.75
C TYR A 307 -9.14 -25.28 -10.54
N GLY A 308 -8.92 -26.57 -10.31
CA GLY A 308 -7.65 -27.23 -10.63
C GLY A 308 -6.67 -27.38 -9.48
N TRP A 309 -6.68 -26.49 -8.49
CA TRP A 309 -5.80 -26.63 -7.32
C TRP A 309 -6.09 -27.96 -6.57
N PRO A 310 -5.08 -28.70 -6.08
CA PRO A 310 -3.64 -28.41 -6.09
C PRO A 310 -2.89 -28.88 -7.35
N TYR A 311 -3.57 -29.50 -8.32
CA TYR A 311 -2.92 -30.13 -9.47
C TYR A 311 -2.54 -29.15 -10.58
N PHE A 312 -3.26 -28.03 -10.67
CA PHE A 312 -3.06 -26.99 -11.66
C PHE A 312 -3.08 -25.60 -11.06
N ILE A 313 -2.51 -24.66 -11.81
CA ILE A 313 -2.53 -23.24 -11.48
C ILE A 313 -2.61 -22.35 -12.73
N GLY A 314 -3.28 -21.22 -12.60
CA GLY A 314 -3.55 -20.22 -13.64
C GLY A 314 -4.28 -20.82 -14.83
N TYR A 315 -3.65 -20.76 -16.00
CA TYR A 315 -4.19 -21.33 -17.23
C TYR A 315 -3.92 -22.85 -17.33
N ASN A 316 -4.36 -23.60 -16.31
CA ASN A 316 -4.17 -25.04 -16.18
C ASN A 316 -2.70 -25.50 -16.29
N ARG A 317 -1.75 -24.72 -15.79
CA ARG A 317 -0.34 -25.14 -15.71
C ARG A 317 -0.21 -26.28 -14.71
N ALA A 318 0.23 -27.45 -15.17
CA ALA A 318 0.21 -28.68 -14.38
C ALA A 318 1.45 -28.83 -13.48
N TYR A 319 1.22 -29.12 -12.21
CA TYR A 319 2.26 -29.64 -11.31
C TYR A 319 2.63 -31.09 -11.66
N LYS A 320 3.78 -31.53 -11.17
CA LYS A 320 4.27 -32.89 -11.33
C LYS A 320 3.48 -33.86 -10.44
N SER A 321 3.12 -35.04 -10.95
CA SER A 321 2.50 -36.08 -10.14
C SER A 321 3.42 -36.54 -9.02
N TYR A 322 2.86 -37.05 -7.94
CA TYR A 322 3.64 -37.57 -6.82
C TYR A 322 3.18 -39.00 -6.50
N ASP A 323 4.10 -39.97 -6.57
CA ASP A 323 3.80 -41.36 -6.23
C ASP A 323 4.08 -41.58 -4.73
N TYR A 324 3.02 -41.70 -3.94
CA TYR A 324 3.10 -41.89 -2.49
C TYR A 324 3.72 -43.25 -2.08
N ALA A 325 3.81 -44.23 -2.97
CA ALA A 325 4.43 -45.52 -2.67
C ALA A 325 5.97 -45.47 -2.83
N THR A 326 6.48 -44.69 -3.79
CA THR A 326 7.92 -44.56 -4.05
C THR A 326 8.52 -43.29 -3.46
N GLY A 327 7.70 -42.27 -3.22
CA GLY A 327 8.13 -40.93 -2.80
C GLY A 327 8.72 -40.09 -3.94
N GLU A 328 8.43 -40.42 -5.20
CA GLU A 328 9.03 -39.79 -6.38
C GLU A 328 8.02 -38.95 -7.19
N TYR A 329 8.51 -37.85 -7.76
CA TYR A 329 7.75 -37.05 -8.72
C TYR A 329 7.78 -37.65 -10.13
N GLY A 330 6.64 -37.57 -10.84
CA GLY A 330 6.41 -38.21 -12.13
C GLY A 330 6.06 -37.25 -13.27
N ASP A 331 5.18 -37.69 -14.16
CA ASP A 331 4.70 -36.87 -15.28
C ASP A 331 3.72 -35.78 -14.77
N PRO A 332 3.61 -34.63 -15.46
CA PRO A 332 2.62 -33.61 -15.09
C PRO A 332 1.18 -34.12 -15.17
N TYR A 333 0.32 -33.64 -14.28
CA TYR A 333 -1.12 -33.95 -14.29
C TYR A 333 -1.79 -33.48 -15.59
N LYS A 334 -2.97 -34.05 -15.90
CA LYS A 334 -3.75 -33.75 -17.11
C LYS A 334 -5.11 -33.14 -16.77
N PRO A 335 -5.45 -31.94 -17.26
CA PRO A 335 -6.69 -31.24 -16.88
C PRO A 335 -7.97 -32.06 -17.08
N ASP A 336 -8.06 -32.83 -18.17
CA ASP A 336 -9.26 -33.60 -18.54
C ASP A 336 -9.38 -34.96 -17.83
N SER A 337 -8.36 -35.38 -17.09
CA SER A 337 -8.30 -36.74 -16.51
C SER A 337 -7.44 -36.79 -15.25
N SER A 338 -7.58 -35.80 -14.37
CA SER A 338 -6.80 -35.74 -13.14
C SER A 338 -7.22 -36.81 -12.15
N TYR A 339 -6.23 -37.35 -11.45
CA TYR A 339 -6.39 -38.47 -10.55
C TYR A 339 -5.83 -38.12 -9.18
N ASN A 340 -6.67 -38.24 -8.15
CA ASN A 340 -6.29 -38.04 -6.76
C ASN A 340 -5.96 -39.39 -6.11
N ASP A 341 -4.67 -39.71 -6.07
CA ASP A 341 -4.09 -40.90 -5.47
C ASP A 341 -3.55 -40.70 -4.06
N SER A 342 -3.79 -39.53 -3.44
CA SER A 342 -3.44 -39.34 -2.04
C SER A 342 -4.03 -40.46 -1.20
N PRO A 343 -3.24 -41.05 -0.28
CA PRO A 343 -3.74 -42.07 0.64
C PRO A 343 -4.81 -41.52 1.60
N ASN A 344 -4.92 -40.19 1.72
CA ASN A 344 -5.90 -39.51 2.56
C ASN A 344 -7.16 -39.06 1.79
N ASN A 345 -7.24 -39.30 0.48
CA ASN A 345 -8.42 -38.98 -0.31
C ASN A 345 -9.61 -39.88 0.08
N THR A 346 -10.70 -39.25 0.51
CA THR A 346 -11.97 -39.92 0.84
C THR A 346 -13.04 -39.74 -0.26
N GLY A 347 -12.74 -38.95 -1.28
CA GLY A 347 -13.64 -38.61 -2.37
C GLY A 347 -13.46 -39.49 -3.61
N LEU A 348 -13.84 -38.92 -4.76
CA LEU A 348 -13.61 -39.52 -6.06
C LEU A 348 -12.11 -39.54 -6.36
N LYS A 349 -11.66 -40.63 -6.99
CA LYS A 349 -10.29 -40.71 -7.49
C LYS A 349 -10.10 -40.00 -8.82
N ILE A 350 -11.10 -40.05 -9.69
CA ILE A 350 -11.09 -39.32 -10.96
C ILE A 350 -11.88 -38.04 -10.74
N LEU A 351 -11.21 -36.91 -10.89
CA LEU A 351 -11.80 -35.60 -10.62
C LEU A 351 -12.53 -35.05 -11.86
N PRO A 352 -13.51 -34.15 -11.67
CA PRO A 352 -14.05 -33.36 -12.76
C PRO A 352 -12.93 -32.60 -13.50
N PRO A 353 -13.04 -32.37 -14.81
CA PRO A 353 -12.05 -31.63 -15.57
C PRO A 353 -11.74 -30.25 -14.97
N ALA A 354 -10.45 -29.90 -14.91
CA ALA A 354 -10.00 -28.60 -14.39
C ALA A 354 -10.30 -27.47 -15.39
N GLN A 355 -10.80 -26.35 -14.86
CA GLN A 355 -11.08 -25.13 -15.60
C GLN A 355 -9.97 -24.10 -15.38
N GLU A 356 -9.64 -23.36 -16.44
CA GLU A 356 -8.61 -22.33 -16.38
C GLU A 356 -9.11 -21.07 -15.68
N ALA A 357 -8.18 -20.35 -15.04
CA ALA A 357 -8.44 -19.01 -14.56
C ALA A 357 -8.75 -18.03 -15.70
N LEU A 358 -9.56 -17.01 -15.42
CA LEU A 358 -9.81 -15.93 -16.38
C LEU A 358 -8.53 -15.10 -16.60
N MET A 359 -7.80 -14.84 -15.52
CA MET A 359 -6.56 -14.09 -15.52
C MET A 359 -5.63 -14.62 -14.41
N ALA A 360 -4.33 -14.71 -14.67
CA ALA A 360 -3.34 -15.13 -13.69
C ALA A 360 -2.05 -14.30 -13.78
N TYR A 361 -1.39 -14.05 -12.65
CA TYR A 361 -0.14 -13.29 -12.60
C TYR A 361 0.86 -13.81 -11.54
N PRO A 362 2.17 -13.84 -11.86
CA PRO A 362 3.19 -14.34 -10.94
C PRO A 362 3.75 -13.23 -10.04
N TYR A 363 4.73 -13.57 -9.19
CA TYR A 363 5.55 -12.57 -8.48
C TYR A 363 6.32 -11.65 -9.45
N GLN A 364 6.75 -12.23 -10.57
CA GLN A 364 7.45 -11.54 -11.66
C GLN A 364 6.49 -10.62 -12.43
N VAL A 365 7.04 -9.79 -13.31
CA VAL A 365 6.22 -9.02 -14.25
C VAL A 365 5.58 -10.02 -15.21
N SER A 366 4.25 -9.99 -15.30
CA SER A 366 3.52 -10.85 -16.24
C SER A 366 3.83 -10.42 -17.68
N GLU A 367 4.16 -11.38 -18.55
CA GLU A 367 4.31 -11.11 -20.00
C GLU A 367 2.96 -10.69 -20.62
N GLU A 368 1.85 -11.23 -20.12
CA GLU A 368 0.50 -10.94 -20.62
C GLU A 368 -0.10 -9.67 -20.01
N TRP A 369 0.20 -9.43 -18.72
CA TRP A 369 -0.35 -8.30 -17.96
C TRP A 369 0.75 -7.44 -17.30
N PRO A 370 1.66 -6.80 -18.07
CA PRO A 370 2.78 -6.05 -17.48
C PRO A 370 2.38 -4.93 -16.53
N ILE A 371 1.17 -4.37 -16.72
CA ILE A 371 0.61 -3.29 -15.87
C ILE A 371 0.42 -3.71 -14.41
N LEU A 372 0.35 -5.02 -14.12
CA LEU A 372 0.25 -5.55 -12.76
C LEU A 372 1.57 -5.45 -11.97
N GLY A 373 2.68 -5.15 -12.65
CA GLY A 373 4.01 -5.01 -12.05
C GLY A 373 4.57 -6.31 -11.48
N SER A 374 5.59 -6.20 -10.62
CA SER A 374 6.20 -7.33 -9.90
C SER A 374 6.39 -7.00 -8.42
N ALA A 375 5.88 -7.85 -7.54
CA ALA A 375 6.09 -7.81 -6.09
C ALA A 375 5.53 -9.11 -5.48
N ALA A 376 5.49 -9.18 -4.15
CA ALA A 376 4.53 -10.05 -3.48
C ALA A 376 3.10 -9.76 -3.95
N ARG A 377 2.21 -10.73 -3.73
CA ARG A 377 0.90 -10.76 -4.37
C ARG A 377 -0.13 -11.33 -3.42
N SER A 378 -1.34 -10.79 -3.54
CA SER A 378 -2.51 -11.27 -2.84
C SER A 378 -3.73 -10.76 -3.59
N ALA A 379 -4.21 -11.55 -4.54
CA ALA A 379 -5.44 -11.25 -5.28
C ALA A 379 -6.65 -11.25 -4.34
N VAL A 380 -7.34 -10.12 -4.33
CA VAL A 380 -8.56 -9.86 -3.56
C VAL A 380 -9.62 -9.46 -4.59
N GLY A 381 -10.70 -10.23 -4.69
CA GLY A 381 -11.80 -9.91 -5.61
C GLY A 381 -12.47 -8.56 -5.31
N GLY A 382 -13.44 -8.17 -6.13
CA GLY A 382 -14.21 -6.95 -5.93
C GLY A 382 -15.48 -6.94 -6.80
N PRO A 383 -16.23 -5.83 -6.84
CA PRO A 383 -17.56 -5.78 -7.41
C PRO A 383 -17.53 -5.62 -8.93
N ILE A 384 -18.59 -6.12 -9.57
CA ILE A 384 -18.87 -5.86 -10.98
C ILE A 384 -19.81 -4.66 -11.04
N PHE A 385 -19.39 -3.59 -11.73
CA PHE A 385 -20.23 -2.40 -11.79
C PHE A 385 -21.42 -2.62 -12.73
N ARG A 386 -22.61 -2.41 -12.20
CA ARG A 386 -23.89 -2.50 -12.93
C ARG A 386 -24.75 -1.31 -12.54
N LYS A 387 -25.01 -0.42 -13.49
CA LYS A 387 -25.78 0.80 -13.22
C LYS A 387 -27.19 0.51 -12.68
N LYS A 388 -27.75 -0.67 -13.00
CA LYS A 388 -29.08 -1.11 -12.56
C LYS A 388 -29.15 -1.53 -11.09
N ASP A 389 -28.02 -1.74 -10.44
CA ASP A 389 -27.97 -2.24 -9.06
C ASP A 389 -28.16 -1.10 -8.06
N PHE A 390 -27.95 0.14 -8.51
CA PHE A 390 -28.11 1.33 -7.71
C PHE A 390 -29.56 1.82 -7.66
N SER A 391 -29.90 2.50 -6.57
CA SER A 391 -31.20 3.14 -6.44
C SER A 391 -31.40 4.21 -7.53
N LYS A 392 -32.64 4.45 -7.95
CA LYS A 392 -32.93 5.49 -8.97
C LYS A 392 -32.54 6.91 -8.54
N ASN A 393 -32.35 7.12 -7.23
CA ASN A 393 -32.00 8.40 -6.63
C ASN A 393 -30.53 8.45 -6.20
N ALA A 394 -29.73 7.43 -6.53
CA ALA A 394 -28.31 7.39 -6.21
C ALA A 394 -27.59 8.58 -6.87
N GLU A 395 -26.91 9.39 -6.06
CA GLU A 395 -26.41 10.69 -6.48
C GLU A 395 -25.06 10.61 -7.20
N ARG A 396 -24.23 9.63 -6.84
CA ARG A 396 -22.82 9.55 -7.24
C ARG A 396 -22.48 8.26 -7.98
N VAL A 397 -23.47 7.70 -8.68
CA VAL A 397 -23.28 6.51 -9.51
C VAL A 397 -22.20 6.76 -10.55
N PHE A 398 -21.23 5.84 -10.63
CA PHE A 398 -20.16 5.91 -11.62
C PHE A 398 -20.72 5.91 -13.06
N PRO A 399 -19.99 6.48 -14.03
CA PRO A 399 -20.51 6.66 -15.39
C PRO A 399 -20.56 5.36 -16.19
N ASP A 400 -21.30 5.39 -17.31
CA ASP A 400 -21.58 4.23 -18.19
C ASP A 400 -20.31 3.52 -18.70
N TYR A 401 -19.15 4.20 -18.65
CA TYR A 401 -17.84 3.62 -18.94
C TYR A 401 -17.52 2.34 -18.17
N PHE A 402 -18.00 2.23 -16.93
CA PHE A 402 -17.74 1.07 -16.09
C PHE A 402 -18.77 -0.06 -16.24
N GLU A 403 -19.82 0.12 -17.06
CA GLU A 403 -20.92 -0.85 -17.17
C GLU A 403 -20.42 -2.26 -17.54
N GLY A 404 -20.58 -3.18 -16.60
CA GLY A 404 -20.17 -4.58 -16.73
C GLY A 404 -18.68 -4.85 -16.58
N LYS A 405 -17.86 -3.85 -16.22
CA LYS A 405 -16.46 -4.02 -15.88
C LYS A 405 -16.32 -4.50 -14.42
N TRP A 406 -15.26 -5.26 -14.16
CA TRP A 406 -14.99 -5.85 -12.85
C TRP A 406 -13.85 -5.11 -12.16
N PHE A 407 -14.07 -4.69 -10.92
CA PHE A 407 -13.04 -4.07 -10.08
C PHE A 407 -12.34 -5.16 -9.28
N ILE A 408 -11.01 -5.18 -9.35
CA ILE A 408 -10.16 -6.15 -8.66
C ILE A 408 -9.03 -5.42 -7.95
N THR A 409 -8.48 -6.03 -6.90
CA THR A 409 -7.37 -5.44 -6.16
C THR A 409 -6.31 -6.46 -5.75
N ASP A 410 -5.12 -5.95 -5.45
CA ASP A 410 -4.06 -6.72 -4.81
C ASP A 410 -3.67 -6.03 -3.51
N TYR A 411 -3.80 -6.76 -2.41
CA TYR A 411 -3.55 -6.27 -1.06
C TYR A 411 -2.10 -5.82 -0.85
N VAL A 412 -1.13 -6.47 -1.50
CA VAL A 412 0.31 -6.17 -1.34
C VAL A 412 0.78 -5.11 -2.33
N ARG A 413 0.24 -5.13 -3.55
CA ARG A 413 0.66 -4.23 -4.65
C ARG A 413 -0.10 -2.91 -4.67
N ASN A 414 -1.10 -2.73 -3.81
CA ASN A 414 -1.81 -1.47 -3.58
C ASN A 414 -2.35 -0.83 -4.87
N TRP A 415 -2.97 -1.65 -5.73
CA TRP A 415 -3.68 -1.16 -6.90
C TRP A 415 -5.11 -1.64 -6.91
N ILE A 416 -5.97 -0.86 -7.53
CA ILE A 416 -7.30 -1.30 -7.99
C ILE A 416 -7.25 -1.25 -9.51
N MET A 417 -7.54 -2.37 -10.16
CA MET A 417 -7.65 -2.47 -11.61
C MET A 417 -9.11 -2.65 -12.00
N VAL A 418 -9.45 -2.12 -13.17
CA VAL A 418 -10.72 -2.32 -13.84
C VAL A 418 -10.50 -3.27 -15.01
N VAL A 419 -11.17 -4.41 -14.95
CA VAL A 419 -11.11 -5.48 -15.96
C VAL A 419 -12.30 -5.32 -16.90
N GLU A 420 -12.02 -5.06 -18.17
CA GLU A 420 -13.01 -5.19 -19.22
C GLU A 420 -12.99 -6.62 -19.76
N MET A 421 -14.16 -7.25 -19.82
CA MET A 421 -14.32 -8.63 -20.27
C MET A 421 -15.20 -8.71 -21.51
N ASP A 422 -15.01 -9.76 -22.30
CA ASP A 422 -15.95 -10.11 -23.37
C ASP A 422 -17.37 -10.39 -22.83
N GLU A 423 -18.36 -10.33 -23.72
CA GLU A 423 -19.77 -10.50 -23.34
C GLU A 423 -20.02 -11.85 -22.64
N GLN A 424 -19.26 -12.87 -23.01
CA GLN A 424 -19.34 -14.21 -22.46
C GLN A 424 -18.57 -14.40 -21.15
N ARG A 425 -17.80 -13.41 -20.68
CA ARG A 425 -16.92 -13.49 -19.49
C ARG A 425 -15.90 -14.63 -19.58
N SER A 426 -15.39 -14.89 -20.77
CA SER A 426 -14.33 -15.89 -21.07
C SER A 426 -12.95 -15.28 -21.22
N LYS A 427 -12.85 -13.97 -21.51
CA LYS A 427 -11.57 -13.33 -21.80
C LYS A 427 -11.54 -11.91 -21.28
N VAL A 428 -10.36 -11.49 -20.82
CA VAL A 428 -10.04 -10.09 -20.55
C VAL A 428 -9.74 -9.39 -21.88
N ILE A 429 -10.42 -8.27 -22.13
CA ILE A 429 -10.22 -7.40 -23.30
C ILE A 429 -9.17 -6.34 -22.98
N SER A 430 -9.31 -5.71 -21.82
CA SER A 430 -8.43 -4.63 -21.38
C SER A 430 -8.35 -4.61 -19.86
N LEU A 431 -7.23 -4.06 -19.37
CA LEU A 431 -6.95 -3.88 -17.97
C LEU A 431 -6.41 -2.45 -17.78
N GLU A 432 -7.01 -1.71 -16.87
CA GLU A 432 -6.61 -0.33 -16.58
C GLU A 432 -6.59 -0.07 -15.08
N ARG A 433 -5.68 0.80 -14.64
CA ARG A 433 -5.66 1.25 -13.25
C ARG A 433 -6.82 2.21 -13.00
N PHE A 434 -7.56 1.98 -11.92
CA PHE A 434 -8.71 2.82 -11.55
C PHE A 434 -8.27 4.17 -10.97
N LEU A 435 -7.48 4.16 -9.90
CA LEU A 435 -7.01 5.36 -9.19
C LEU A 435 -5.50 5.57 -9.36
N PRO A 436 -5.01 6.82 -9.26
CA PRO A 436 -3.59 7.13 -9.13
C PRO A 436 -2.95 6.36 -7.96
N ALA A 437 -1.69 5.96 -8.12
CA ALA A 437 -0.98 5.15 -7.12
C ALA A 437 -0.87 5.87 -5.77
N GLU A 438 -0.81 7.20 -5.80
CA GLU A 438 -0.64 8.08 -4.65
C GLU A 438 -1.85 8.01 -3.70
N LEU A 439 -3.06 7.79 -4.24
CA LEU A 439 -4.28 7.64 -3.43
C LEU A 439 -4.37 6.28 -2.72
N LEU A 440 -3.67 5.27 -3.24
CA LEU A 440 -3.66 3.92 -2.68
C LEU A 440 -2.35 3.59 -1.97
N THR A 441 -1.42 4.56 -1.89
CA THR A 441 -0.13 4.37 -1.24
C THR A 441 -0.37 4.13 0.26
N HIS A 442 0.06 2.94 0.72
CA HIS A 442 -0.12 2.45 2.10
C HIS A 442 -1.57 2.12 2.51
N SER A 443 -2.48 1.98 1.54
CA SER A 443 -3.88 1.60 1.77
C SER A 443 -4.08 0.12 2.09
N GLN A 444 -3.37 -0.79 1.41
CA GLN A 444 -3.60 -2.25 1.51
C GLN A 444 -5.10 -2.64 1.43
N PRO A 445 -5.77 -2.34 0.31
CA PRO A 445 -7.19 -2.67 0.11
C PRO A 445 -7.43 -4.18 0.20
N LEU A 446 -8.30 -4.58 1.13
CA LEU A 446 -8.60 -5.98 1.46
C LEU A 446 -10.06 -6.37 1.19
N ASP A 447 -10.91 -5.37 0.98
CA ASP A 447 -12.27 -5.51 0.48
C ASP A 447 -12.75 -4.22 -0.18
N MET A 448 -13.68 -4.33 -1.11
CA MET A 448 -14.36 -3.18 -1.68
C MET A 448 -15.75 -3.57 -2.18
N ASP A 449 -16.71 -2.66 -2.03
CA ASP A 449 -18.02 -2.83 -2.65
C ASP A 449 -18.72 -1.48 -2.83
N PHE A 450 -19.70 -1.46 -3.73
CA PHE A 450 -20.51 -0.30 -4.04
C PHE A 450 -21.67 -0.17 -3.06
N SER A 451 -21.79 1.01 -2.43
CA SER A 451 -22.98 1.31 -1.64
C SER A 451 -24.22 1.49 -2.53
N PRO A 452 -25.44 1.32 -2.00
CA PRO A 452 -26.68 1.61 -2.73
C PRO A 452 -26.78 3.05 -3.30
N ASN A 453 -25.96 3.97 -2.81
CA ASN A 453 -25.89 5.38 -3.21
C ASN A 453 -24.93 5.64 -4.40
N GLY A 454 -24.18 4.63 -4.86
CA GLY A 454 -23.31 4.75 -6.03
C GLY A 454 -21.82 4.89 -5.71
N ASP A 455 -21.45 5.08 -4.45
CA ASP A 455 -20.06 5.25 -4.05
C ASP A 455 -19.35 3.90 -3.88
N LEU A 456 -18.06 3.84 -4.24
CA LEU A 456 -17.24 2.67 -3.99
C LEU A 456 -16.55 2.81 -2.63
N TYR A 457 -16.75 1.86 -1.73
CA TYR A 457 -16.07 1.82 -0.45
C TYR A 457 -14.88 0.87 -0.47
N LEU A 458 -13.87 1.18 0.34
CA LEU A 458 -12.66 0.39 0.51
C LEU A 458 -12.47 0.06 1.99
N VAL A 459 -12.18 -1.21 2.28
CA VAL A 459 -11.58 -1.63 3.54
C VAL A 459 -10.08 -1.67 3.33
N GLU A 460 -9.39 -0.82 4.07
CA GLU A 460 -7.95 -0.63 3.97
C GLU A 460 -7.32 -1.14 5.26
N TYR A 461 -6.51 -2.19 5.16
CA TYR A 461 -5.86 -2.77 6.33
C TYR A 461 -4.77 -1.83 6.88
N GLY A 462 -4.10 -1.10 5.99
CA GLY A 462 -3.08 -0.10 6.30
C GLY A 462 -1.75 -0.65 6.84
N ILE A 463 -0.67 0.11 6.64
CA ILE A 463 0.67 -0.28 7.13
C ILE A 463 0.83 0.05 8.62
N GLY A 464 1.19 -0.96 9.42
CA GLY A 464 1.46 -0.78 10.85
C GLY A 464 0.21 -0.39 11.64
N GLY A 465 -0.93 -1.00 11.32
CA GLY A 465 -2.18 -0.89 12.11
C GLY A 465 -2.99 0.37 11.85
N GLN A 466 -2.79 1.00 10.70
CA GLN A 466 -3.54 2.18 10.27
C GLN A 466 -4.78 1.75 9.46
N GLY A 467 -5.55 0.80 9.99
CA GLY A 467 -6.75 0.32 9.34
C GLY A 467 -7.75 1.47 9.18
N LYS A 468 -8.40 1.55 8.03
CA LYS A 468 -9.40 2.57 7.74
C LYS A 468 -10.48 2.08 6.78
N ILE A 469 -11.62 2.77 6.81
CA ILE A 469 -12.63 2.67 5.77
C ILE A 469 -12.64 4.00 5.03
N SER A 470 -12.45 3.94 3.72
CA SER A 470 -12.61 5.09 2.84
C SER A 470 -13.67 4.87 1.79
N ARG A 471 -14.11 5.97 1.20
CA ARG A 471 -15.12 6.01 0.14
C ARG A 471 -14.61 6.83 -1.03
N ILE A 472 -14.77 6.30 -2.23
CA ILE A 472 -14.47 6.96 -3.48
C ILE A 472 -15.76 7.55 -4.06
N GLU A 473 -15.83 8.87 -4.07
CA GLU A 473 -16.94 9.64 -4.58
C GLU A 473 -16.68 10.08 -6.02
N TYR A 474 -17.68 9.95 -6.89
CA TYR A 474 -17.61 10.45 -8.26
C TYR A 474 -18.31 11.81 -8.40
N ASN A 475 -17.58 12.82 -8.90
CA ASN A 475 -18.15 14.11 -9.28
C ASN A 475 -18.40 14.21 -10.80
N ALA A 476 -19.67 14.05 -11.17
CA ALA A 476 -20.15 14.24 -12.56
C ALA A 476 -20.37 15.70 -12.95
N GLY A 477 -20.44 16.61 -11.97
CA GLY A 477 -20.75 18.02 -12.16
C GLY A 477 -19.51 18.90 -12.27
N ASN A 478 -19.74 20.19 -12.05
CA ASN A 478 -18.72 21.22 -11.96
C ASN A 478 -17.81 20.99 -10.73
N ARG A 479 -16.50 21.25 -10.88
CA ARG A 479 -15.51 21.10 -9.81
C ARG A 479 -15.09 22.45 -9.30
N ALA A 480 -14.89 22.56 -7.99
CA ALA A 480 -14.36 23.78 -7.42
C ALA A 480 -12.95 24.06 -7.98
N PRO A 481 -12.63 25.32 -8.30
CA PRO A 481 -11.29 25.65 -8.74
C PRO A 481 -10.29 25.48 -7.59
N ILE A 482 -9.00 25.43 -7.92
CA ILE A 482 -7.91 25.39 -6.95
C ILE A 482 -7.22 26.75 -6.92
N ALA A 483 -7.30 27.43 -5.77
CA ALA A 483 -6.55 28.64 -5.50
C ALA A 483 -5.07 28.34 -5.22
N ARG A 484 -4.20 29.16 -5.79
CA ARG A 484 -2.76 29.18 -5.52
C ARG A 484 -2.30 30.62 -5.42
N ALA A 485 -2.02 31.04 -4.20
CA ALA A 485 -1.64 32.40 -3.87
C ALA A 485 -0.13 32.49 -3.67
N SER A 486 0.53 33.42 -4.36
CA SER A 486 1.95 33.69 -4.12
C SER A 486 2.27 35.18 -4.22
N ALA A 487 3.46 35.55 -3.76
CA ALA A 487 4.02 36.88 -3.91
C ALA A 487 5.50 36.78 -4.30
N ASN A 488 6.02 37.85 -4.92
CA ASN A 488 7.44 37.94 -5.27
C ASN A 488 8.38 37.95 -4.05
N VAL A 489 7.91 38.42 -2.90
CA VAL A 489 8.62 38.46 -1.61
C VAL A 489 7.63 38.28 -0.47
N LEU A 490 8.06 37.68 0.64
CA LEU A 490 7.24 37.52 1.85
C LEU A 490 7.56 38.56 2.93
N ASP A 491 8.66 39.29 2.76
CA ASP A 491 9.16 40.27 3.70
C ASP A 491 10.02 41.34 2.99
N GLY A 492 10.30 42.43 3.70
CA GLY A 492 11.18 43.49 3.24
C GLY A 492 10.86 44.86 3.85
N GLN A 493 11.71 45.85 3.59
CA GLN A 493 11.50 47.21 4.07
C GLN A 493 10.28 47.90 3.46
N THR A 494 9.68 48.80 4.24
CA THR A 494 8.69 49.75 3.76
C THR A 494 9.35 50.91 2.99
N PRO A 495 8.75 51.40 1.90
CA PRO A 495 7.55 50.86 1.24
C PRO A 495 7.82 49.53 0.53
N LEU A 496 7.08 48.48 0.90
CA LEU A 496 7.26 47.12 0.38
C LEU A 496 6.40 46.92 -0.86
N LYS A 497 7.05 46.83 -2.03
CA LYS A 497 6.37 46.58 -3.30
C LYS A 497 6.11 45.09 -3.50
N LEU A 498 4.83 44.74 -3.57
CA LEU A 498 4.36 43.37 -3.81
C LEU A 498 3.78 43.22 -5.22
N ARG A 499 4.07 42.09 -5.84
CA ARG A 499 3.39 41.53 -6.99
C ARG A 499 2.81 40.19 -6.55
N LEU A 500 1.49 40.16 -6.40
CA LEU A 500 0.77 38.94 -6.08
C LEU A 500 0.52 38.16 -7.38
N SER A 501 0.49 36.83 -7.28
CA SER A 501 0.23 35.96 -8.43
C SER A 501 -0.79 34.89 -8.08
N SER A 502 -1.76 34.74 -9.00
CA SER A 502 -2.72 33.65 -9.05
C SER A 502 -2.45 32.69 -10.23
N GLU A 503 -1.31 32.80 -10.91
CA GLU A 503 -1.01 32.08 -12.17
C GLU A 503 -1.04 30.56 -12.04
N GLU A 504 -0.80 30.02 -10.83
CA GLU A 504 -0.87 28.59 -10.56
C GLU A 504 -2.29 28.12 -10.17
N SER A 505 -3.26 29.04 -10.12
CA SER A 505 -4.66 28.68 -9.86
C SER A 505 -5.28 28.00 -11.08
N LEU A 506 -6.14 27.02 -10.84
CA LEU A 506 -6.56 26.05 -11.85
C LEU A 506 -8.05 25.77 -11.75
N ASP A 507 -8.71 25.72 -12.91
CA ASP A 507 -10.03 25.11 -13.07
C ASP A 507 -9.91 23.86 -13.94
N PHE A 508 -10.41 22.73 -13.45
CA PHE A 508 -10.29 21.49 -14.21
C PHE A 508 -11.34 21.35 -15.32
N ASP A 509 -12.43 22.11 -15.26
CA ASP A 509 -13.48 22.13 -16.28
C ASP A 509 -13.18 23.17 -17.38
N GLY A 510 -12.09 23.93 -17.23
CA GLY A 510 -11.60 24.90 -18.20
C GLY A 510 -12.36 26.22 -18.15
N ASP A 511 -13.10 26.47 -17.07
CA ASP A 511 -13.94 27.63 -16.92
C ASP A 511 -13.13 28.91 -16.61
N PRO A 512 -13.61 30.08 -17.06
CA PRO A 512 -12.97 31.35 -16.75
C PRO A 512 -13.13 31.69 -15.27
N LEU A 513 -12.01 31.97 -14.60
CA LEU A 513 -11.96 32.23 -13.17
C LEU A 513 -12.09 33.71 -12.81
N THR A 514 -12.68 33.96 -11.65
CA THR A 514 -12.71 35.26 -10.98
C THR A 514 -11.84 35.23 -9.73
N TYR A 515 -11.17 36.35 -9.46
CA TYR A 515 -10.17 36.45 -8.39
C TYR A 515 -10.55 37.56 -7.43
N LYS A 516 -10.30 37.32 -6.14
CA LYS A 516 -10.45 38.34 -5.11
C LYS A 516 -9.34 38.19 -4.09
N TRP A 517 -8.45 39.17 -4.09
CA TRP A 517 -7.43 39.34 -3.09
C TRP A 517 -7.96 40.18 -1.94
N THR A 518 -7.75 39.74 -0.70
CA THR A 518 -7.97 40.55 0.50
C THR A 518 -6.69 40.59 1.32
N ILE A 519 -6.24 41.81 1.65
CA ILE A 519 -5.06 42.06 2.46
C ILE A 519 -5.55 42.64 3.78
N ASN A 520 -5.28 41.93 4.87
CA ASN A 520 -5.67 42.34 6.22
C ASN A 520 -4.41 42.52 7.07
N GLU A 521 -4.40 43.51 7.96
CA GLU A 521 -3.47 43.49 9.09
C GLU A 521 -3.76 42.25 9.95
N ILE A 522 -2.76 41.73 10.67
CA ILE A 522 -2.91 40.54 11.53
C ILE A 522 -4.00 40.67 12.61
N ASN A 523 -4.41 41.89 12.94
CA ASN A 523 -5.53 42.19 13.85
C ASN A 523 -6.92 42.10 13.19
N GLY A 524 -6.98 41.72 11.90
CA GLY A 524 -8.20 41.58 11.11
C GLY A 524 -8.67 42.85 10.40
N LYS A 525 -7.97 43.98 10.55
CA LYS A 525 -8.31 45.22 9.84
C LYS A 525 -7.97 45.09 8.35
N MET A 526 -9.00 45.17 7.51
CA MET A 526 -8.82 45.14 6.06
C MET A 526 -8.10 46.39 5.57
N VAL A 527 -7.00 46.17 4.84
CA VAL A 527 -6.15 47.21 4.24
C VAL A 527 -6.61 47.46 2.82
N GLN A 528 -6.80 46.40 2.04
CA GLN A 528 -7.14 46.49 0.63
C GLN A 528 -7.90 45.24 0.15
N SER A 529 -8.76 45.42 -0.85
CA SER A 529 -9.36 44.33 -1.62
C SER A 529 -9.21 44.64 -3.11
N ILE A 530 -8.78 43.65 -3.88
CA ILE A 530 -8.41 43.79 -5.30
C ILE A 530 -8.94 42.60 -6.08
N THR A 531 -9.43 42.82 -7.30
CA THR A 531 -10.05 41.77 -8.14
C THR A 531 -9.25 41.39 -9.38
N ASP A 532 -8.11 42.06 -9.62
CA ASP A 532 -7.18 41.65 -10.67
C ASP A 532 -6.58 40.28 -10.32
N SER A 533 -6.25 39.47 -11.34
CA SER A 533 -5.64 38.14 -11.13
C SER A 533 -4.25 38.25 -10.50
N ASN A 534 -3.39 39.11 -11.04
CA ASN A 534 -2.00 39.31 -10.61
C ASN A 534 -1.73 40.76 -10.20
N PRO A 535 -2.33 41.26 -9.10
CA PRO A 535 -2.24 42.66 -8.74
C PRO A 535 -0.86 43.04 -8.22
N THR A 536 -0.54 44.32 -8.34
CA THR A 536 0.61 44.93 -7.67
C THR A 536 0.12 45.92 -6.63
N LEU A 537 0.70 45.89 -5.44
CA LEU A 537 0.41 46.84 -4.36
C LEU A 537 1.70 47.26 -3.63
N ILE A 538 1.57 48.30 -2.81
CA ILE A 538 2.65 48.81 -1.96
C ILE A 538 2.13 48.84 -0.53
N LEU A 539 2.86 48.20 0.38
CA LEU A 539 2.63 48.33 1.82
C LEU A 539 3.54 49.43 2.36
N GLU A 540 2.93 50.57 2.68
CA GLU A 540 3.63 51.78 3.17
C GLU A 540 4.01 51.66 4.65
N GLU A 541 3.16 50.99 5.44
CA GLU A 541 3.30 50.94 6.90
C GLU A 541 3.94 49.62 7.36
N PRO A 542 4.91 49.65 8.29
CA PRO A 542 5.45 48.44 8.88
C PRO A 542 4.36 47.61 9.56
N GLY A 543 4.38 46.28 9.41
CA GLY A 543 3.35 45.42 9.98
C GLY A 543 3.36 43.99 9.48
N LYS A 544 2.55 43.15 10.14
CA LYS A 544 2.22 41.79 9.70
C LYS A 544 0.88 41.82 8.98
N TYR A 545 0.85 41.29 7.77
CA TYR A 545 -0.31 41.27 6.90
C TYR A 545 -0.65 39.82 6.52
N VAL A 546 -1.93 39.51 6.43
CA VAL A 546 -2.44 38.25 5.87
C VAL A 546 -3.00 38.58 4.49
N VAL A 547 -2.49 37.89 3.48
CA VAL A 547 -2.96 37.97 2.10
C VAL A 547 -3.77 36.71 1.83
N ASN A 548 -5.02 36.87 1.43
CA ASN A 548 -5.92 35.78 1.05
C ASN A 548 -6.35 35.98 -0.40
N LEU A 549 -6.30 34.91 -1.19
CA LEU A 549 -6.82 34.81 -2.54
C LEU A 549 -8.05 33.90 -2.52
N GLU A 550 -9.20 34.44 -2.90
CA GLU A 550 -10.38 33.65 -3.25
C GLU A 550 -10.43 33.53 -4.79
N VAL A 551 -10.52 32.28 -5.27
CA VAL A 551 -10.71 31.95 -6.69
C VAL A 551 -12.08 31.32 -6.85
N LYS A 552 -12.86 31.80 -7.82
CA LYS A 552 -14.25 31.39 -8.01
C LYS A 552 -14.59 31.17 -9.48
N ASP A 553 -15.30 30.09 -9.75
CA ASP A 553 -15.81 29.75 -11.09
C ASP A 553 -17.14 30.45 -11.41
N PRO A 554 -17.66 30.35 -12.64
CA PRO A 554 -18.93 30.96 -13.03
C PRO A 554 -20.18 30.37 -12.37
N GLU A 555 -20.14 29.11 -11.91
CA GLU A 555 -21.28 28.46 -11.23
C GLU A 555 -21.33 28.78 -9.73
N GLY A 556 -20.24 29.33 -9.20
CA GLY A 556 -20.12 29.89 -7.89
C GLY A 556 -19.33 29.05 -6.88
N LEU A 557 -18.70 27.95 -7.29
CA LEU A 557 -17.78 27.23 -6.41
C LEU A 557 -16.48 28.03 -6.30
N ALA A 558 -15.89 27.99 -5.11
CA ALA A 558 -14.70 28.76 -4.81
C ALA A 558 -13.74 27.97 -3.93
N SER A 559 -12.46 28.35 -4.00
CA SER A 559 -11.45 27.95 -3.02
C SER A 559 -10.60 29.15 -2.63
N GLU A 560 -9.90 29.00 -1.50
CA GLU A 560 -9.05 30.04 -0.97
C GLU A 560 -7.64 29.53 -0.71
N ASP A 561 -6.66 30.42 -0.83
CA ASP A 561 -5.27 30.20 -0.40
C ASP A 561 -4.72 31.47 0.24
N SER A 562 -3.89 31.32 1.28
CA SER A 562 -3.43 32.46 2.08
C SER A 562 -1.99 32.32 2.60
N PHE A 563 -1.32 33.47 2.74
CA PHE A 563 0.02 33.57 3.29
C PHE A 563 0.21 34.86 4.09
N GLN A 564 1.30 34.95 4.86
CA GLN A 564 1.64 36.13 5.64
C GLN A 564 2.76 36.92 4.99
N ILE A 565 2.67 38.25 5.06
CA ILE A 565 3.69 39.22 4.66
C ILE A 565 4.15 40.01 5.89
N ILE A 566 5.46 40.28 5.98
CA ILE A 566 6.03 41.19 6.97
C ILE A 566 6.64 42.40 6.26
N ALA A 567 6.00 43.56 6.37
CA ALA A 567 6.55 44.81 5.85
C ALA A 567 7.30 45.56 6.95
N GLY A 568 8.45 46.13 6.61
CA GLY A 568 9.30 46.92 7.51
C GLY A 568 10.53 46.18 8.05
N ASN A 569 10.75 44.92 7.66
CA ASN A 569 11.92 44.13 8.01
C ASN A 569 12.15 43.02 6.98
N SER A 570 13.40 42.60 6.76
CA SER A 570 13.75 41.52 5.82
C SER A 570 14.25 40.28 6.58
N GLN A 571 14.02 39.07 6.06
CA GLN A 571 14.51 37.86 6.72
C GLN A 571 16.04 37.73 6.61
N PRO A 572 16.76 37.52 7.73
CA PRO A 572 18.20 37.31 7.69
C PRO A 572 18.56 36.06 6.89
N GLN A 573 19.62 36.15 6.09
CA GLN A 573 20.20 35.03 5.35
C GLN A 573 21.27 34.36 6.19
N VAL A 574 21.02 33.13 6.63
CA VAL A 574 21.97 32.31 7.39
C VAL A 574 22.44 31.18 6.48
N LYS A 575 23.74 30.87 6.49
CA LYS A 575 24.30 29.74 5.75
C LYS A 575 25.35 29.01 6.57
N PHE A 576 25.20 27.69 6.70
CA PHE A 576 26.19 26.80 7.29
C PHE A 576 27.03 26.16 6.18
N GLN A 577 28.36 26.17 6.34
CA GLN A 577 29.28 25.58 5.35
C GLN A 577 30.34 24.74 6.03
N ILE A 578 30.61 23.57 5.47
CA ILE A 578 31.79 22.76 5.80
C ILE A 578 32.93 23.21 4.88
N LEU A 579 34.06 23.59 5.48
CA LEU A 579 35.28 24.05 4.80
C LEU A 579 36.27 22.90 4.56
N GLU A 580 36.32 21.93 5.46
CA GLU A 580 37.18 20.74 5.38
C GLU A 580 36.40 19.55 5.94
N GLY A 581 36.38 18.44 5.20
CA GLY A 581 35.58 17.25 5.48
C GLY A 581 34.59 16.94 4.35
N ASN A 582 34.01 15.74 4.37
CA ASN A 582 32.99 15.34 3.40
C ASN A 582 31.66 16.04 3.70
N GLN A 583 30.95 16.48 2.67
CA GLN A 583 29.73 17.28 2.75
C GLN A 583 28.44 16.44 2.70
N SER A 584 28.51 15.16 2.34
CA SER A 584 27.36 14.25 2.30
C SER A 584 27.33 13.31 3.50
N PHE A 585 28.50 12.90 3.98
CA PHE A 585 28.66 11.86 4.98
C PHE A 585 29.54 12.29 6.15
N TYR A 586 29.20 11.83 7.35
CA TYR A 586 30.13 11.83 8.46
C TYR A 586 30.85 10.49 8.53
N PHE A 587 32.16 10.53 8.81
CA PHE A 587 32.95 9.34 9.07
C PHE A 587 33.24 9.28 10.57
N PRO A 588 33.02 8.14 11.24
CA PRO A 588 33.23 8.04 12.69
C PRO A 588 34.58 8.59 13.14
N ASP A 589 34.56 9.44 14.17
CA ASP A 589 35.72 10.09 14.78
C ASP A 589 36.49 11.07 13.85
N ALA A 590 35.96 11.37 12.67
CA ALA A 590 36.52 12.35 11.76
C ALA A 590 36.23 13.79 12.21
N MET A 591 37.22 14.66 11.95
CA MET A 591 37.10 16.10 12.15
C MET A 591 36.47 16.77 10.94
N ILE A 592 35.51 17.65 11.18
CA ILE A 592 35.00 18.61 10.20
C ILE A 592 35.35 20.03 10.63
N LYS A 593 35.59 20.91 9.67
CA LYS A 593 35.78 22.35 9.89
C LYS A 593 34.60 23.09 9.26
N TYR A 594 34.00 24.02 9.99
CA TYR A 594 32.79 24.71 9.52
C TYR A 594 32.82 26.22 9.81
N VAL A 595 31.99 26.94 9.07
CA VAL A 595 31.70 28.37 9.26
C VAL A 595 30.21 28.64 9.02
N VAL A 596 29.67 29.60 9.75
CA VAL A 596 28.34 30.17 9.52
C VAL A 596 28.50 31.60 9.04
N SER A 597 27.86 31.94 7.94
CA SER A 597 27.71 33.33 7.49
C SER A 597 26.28 33.81 7.78
N VAL A 598 26.16 35.06 8.23
CA VAL A 598 24.87 35.74 8.40
C VAL A 598 24.94 37.08 7.69
N GLU A 599 23.97 37.31 6.82
CA GLU A 599 23.75 38.58 6.13
C GLU A 599 22.32 39.05 6.38
N ASP A 600 22.18 40.28 6.82
CA ASP A 600 20.92 40.95 7.08
C ASP A 600 20.94 42.34 6.43
N LYS A 601 19.84 42.75 5.81
CA LYS A 601 19.83 44.04 5.07
C LYS A 601 19.81 45.23 6.02
N GLU A 602 19.22 45.07 7.19
CA GLU A 602 18.99 46.09 8.19
C GLU A 602 20.17 46.19 9.17
N GLU A 603 20.75 45.04 9.54
CA GLU A 603 21.82 44.92 10.54
C GLU A 603 23.20 44.64 9.94
N GLY A 604 23.33 44.47 8.62
CA GLY A 604 24.60 44.20 7.95
C GLY A 604 25.02 42.72 8.09
N SER A 605 26.31 42.44 8.25
CA SER A 605 26.80 41.06 8.25
C SER A 605 27.61 40.68 9.48
N LEU A 606 27.75 39.37 9.68
CA LEU A 606 28.66 38.80 10.68
C LEU A 606 30.14 39.12 10.39
N ILE A 607 30.51 39.23 9.12
CA ILE A 607 31.89 39.52 8.69
C ILE A 607 32.27 40.96 9.03
N GLU A 608 31.35 41.90 8.78
CA GLU A 608 31.52 43.33 9.08
C GLU A 608 31.37 43.65 10.57
N ARG A 609 30.96 42.66 11.39
CA ARG A 609 30.78 42.72 12.85
C ARG A 609 29.65 43.64 13.34
N ASN A 610 28.70 43.96 12.47
CA ASN A 610 27.47 44.62 12.89
C ASN A 610 26.51 43.62 13.56
N ILE A 611 26.54 42.36 13.09
CA ILE A 611 25.98 41.21 13.79
C ILE A 611 27.06 40.61 14.68
N ARG A 612 26.74 40.37 15.97
CA ARG A 612 27.72 39.81 16.93
C ARG A 612 27.73 38.28 16.85
N LYS A 613 28.91 37.68 17.05
CA LYS A 613 29.08 36.22 16.97
C LYS A 613 28.25 35.46 17.99
N GLU A 614 28.07 36.05 19.17
CA GLU A 614 27.25 35.53 20.26
C GLU A 614 25.74 35.52 19.98
N ASP A 615 25.27 36.30 19.00
CA ASP A 615 23.86 36.34 18.62
C ASP A 615 23.52 35.25 17.58
N VAL A 616 24.53 34.61 16.98
CA VAL A 616 24.36 33.50 16.04
C VAL A 616 24.39 32.18 16.79
N LEU A 617 23.24 31.51 16.83
CA LEU A 617 23.11 30.22 17.52
C LEU A 617 23.42 29.10 16.54
N VAL A 618 24.34 28.21 16.94
CA VAL A 618 24.71 27.03 16.14
C VAL A 618 24.66 25.81 17.06
N THR A 619 24.01 24.75 16.61
CA THR A 619 23.93 23.50 17.37
C THR A 619 24.27 22.31 16.50
N ALA A 620 24.92 21.29 17.07
CA ALA A 620 25.09 19.99 16.45
C ALA A 620 24.33 18.93 17.24
N GLN A 621 23.56 18.11 16.54
CA GLN A 621 22.77 17.03 17.13
C GLN A 621 22.97 15.73 16.35
N TYR A 622 23.05 14.62 17.08
CA TYR A 622 23.08 13.28 16.50
C TYR A 622 21.69 12.64 16.60
N ILE A 623 21.19 12.13 15.48
CA ILE A 623 19.92 11.41 15.37
C ILE A 623 20.23 9.91 15.23
N PRO A 624 19.98 9.11 16.29
CA PRO A 624 19.94 7.65 16.26
C PRO A 624 19.11 7.15 15.10
N SER A 625 19.51 6.02 14.51
CA SER A 625 18.87 5.47 13.30
C SER A 625 18.90 6.37 12.05
N GLY A 626 19.33 7.63 12.13
CA GLY A 626 19.49 8.51 10.98
C GLY A 626 18.19 9.11 10.45
N MET A 627 18.36 10.11 9.57
CA MET A 627 17.28 10.87 8.95
C MET A 627 17.76 11.42 7.59
N GLY A 628 16.91 11.36 6.57
CA GLY A 628 17.21 11.97 5.26
C GLY A 628 16.83 13.45 5.18
N TYR A 629 17.35 14.18 4.18
CA TYR A 629 17.01 15.61 3.96
C TYR A 629 15.50 15.85 3.74
N GLN A 630 14.83 14.96 2.98
CA GLN A 630 13.39 15.08 2.74
C GLN A 630 12.60 14.94 4.05
N GLN A 631 12.94 13.96 4.89
CA GLN A 631 12.32 13.77 6.20
C GLN A 631 12.56 14.97 7.12
N LEU A 632 13.78 15.52 7.14
CA LEU A 632 14.11 16.71 7.91
C LEU A 632 13.33 17.94 7.42
N SER A 633 13.17 18.10 6.10
CA SER A 633 12.39 19.20 5.52
C SER A 633 10.90 19.09 5.83
N LEU A 634 10.31 17.90 5.73
CA LEU A 634 8.92 17.65 6.13
C LEU A 634 8.71 17.94 7.61
N LEU A 635 9.65 17.50 8.44
CA LEU A 635 9.65 17.75 9.86
C LEU A 635 9.73 19.26 10.15
N ASP A 636 10.58 19.99 9.45
CA ASP A 636 10.67 21.45 9.61
C ASP A 636 9.35 22.16 9.29
N ARG A 637 8.62 21.70 8.28
CA ARG A 637 7.27 22.23 7.98
C ARG A 637 6.28 21.96 9.12
N GLN A 638 6.41 20.85 9.82
CA GLN A 638 5.51 20.44 10.90
C GLN A 638 5.81 21.14 12.23
N VAL A 639 7.07 21.10 12.68
CA VAL A 639 7.45 21.56 14.03
C VAL A 639 8.27 22.87 14.04
N LYS A 640 8.63 23.40 12.87
CA LYS A 640 9.47 24.61 12.71
C LYS A 640 10.76 24.52 13.53
N LEU A 641 11.70 23.72 13.04
CA LEU A 641 12.98 23.46 13.70
C LEU A 641 13.71 24.76 14.02
N ASN A 642 14.28 24.77 15.21
CA ASN A 642 15.14 25.81 15.75
C ASN A 642 16.26 25.17 16.60
N THR A 643 17.20 25.99 17.07
CA THR A 643 18.36 25.54 17.86
C THR A 643 18.02 24.95 19.22
N ASP A 644 16.79 25.13 19.72
CA ASP A 644 16.30 24.51 20.97
C ASP A 644 15.58 23.18 20.72
N THR A 645 15.28 22.86 19.45
CA THR A 645 14.54 21.65 19.10
C THR A 645 15.41 20.41 19.29
N LYS A 646 14.98 19.48 20.13
CA LYS A 646 15.70 18.21 20.38
C LYS A 646 15.29 17.15 19.35
N LEU A 647 16.19 16.82 18.43
CA LEU A 647 15.95 15.91 17.31
C LEU A 647 16.14 14.42 17.65
N ARG A 648 17.00 14.11 18.65
CA ARG A 648 17.46 12.75 18.96
C ARG A 648 16.35 11.69 19.11
N HIS A 649 15.24 12.04 19.77
CA HIS A 649 14.14 11.09 20.06
C HIS A 649 12.85 11.40 19.33
N LEU A 650 12.90 12.24 18.30
CA LEU A 650 11.69 12.77 17.70
C LEU A 650 10.89 11.68 16.98
N ASN A 651 11.56 10.80 16.24
CA ASN A 651 10.93 9.63 15.61
C ASN A 651 10.33 8.68 16.65
N ALA A 652 11.07 8.38 17.72
CA ALA A 652 10.58 7.53 18.81
C ALA A 652 9.35 8.12 19.52
N LYS A 653 9.30 9.44 19.72
CA LYS A 653 8.13 10.13 20.28
C LYS A 653 6.91 10.01 19.36
N ALA A 654 7.10 10.16 18.04
CA ALA A 654 6.04 9.96 17.07
C ALA A 654 5.56 8.50 17.06
N LEU A 655 6.46 7.52 17.14
CA LEU A 655 6.13 6.09 17.24
C LEU A 655 5.37 5.76 18.52
N VAL A 656 5.80 6.30 19.67
CA VAL A 656 5.10 6.14 20.96
C VAL A 656 3.68 6.71 20.92
N GLN A 657 3.49 7.84 20.22
CA GLN A 657 2.16 8.42 20.00
C GLN A 657 1.31 7.56 19.07
N LYS A 658 1.86 7.13 17.92
CA LYS A 658 1.17 6.31 16.92
C LYS A 658 0.78 4.93 17.46
N SER A 659 1.66 4.30 18.25
CA SER A 659 1.49 2.93 18.78
C SER A 659 0.73 2.91 20.10
N ASN A 660 -0.02 3.98 20.39
CA ASN A 660 -0.89 4.15 21.54
C ASN A 660 -0.26 3.86 22.93
N CYS A 661 1.08 3.88 23.04
CA CYS A 661 1.79 3.58 24.29
C CYS A 661 1.40 4.58 25.39
N LEU A 662 1.05 5.82 25.01
CA LEU A 662 0.66 6.90 25.91
C LEU A 662 -0.67 6.67 26.63
N SER A 663 -1.51 5.73 26.15
CA SER A 663 -2.75 5.36 26.84
C SER A 663 -2.49 4.61 28.16
N CYS A 664 -1.32 3.98 28.29
CA CYS A 664 -0.94 3.22 29.49
C CYS A 664 0.32 3.74 30.18
N HIS A 665 1.24 4.37 29.44
CA HIS A 665 2.53 4.87 29.94
C HIS A 665 2.63 6.38 29.75
N LEU A 666 2.70 7.13 30.85
CA LEU A 666 3.07 8.55 30.78
C LEU A 666 4.58 8.70 31.00
N VAL A 667 5.13 9.84 30.57
CA VAL A 667 6.57 10.11 30.65
C VAL A 667 7.06 10.11 32.09
N ASP A 668 6.40 10.86 32.96
CA ASP A 668 6.89 11.27 34.28
C ASP A 668 6.10 10.69 35.47
N ARG A 669 4.97 10.02 35.19
CA ARG A 669 4.11 9.47 36.24
C ARG A 669 3.43 8.18 35.82
N LYS A 670 3.08 7.34 36.79
CA LYS A 670 2.34 6.11 36.56
C LYS A 670 0.91 6.42 36.08
N LEU A 671 0.39 5.64 35.13
CA LEU A 671 -1.02 5.67 34.71
C LEU A 671 -1.64 4.28 34.89
N VAL A 672 -1.62 3.43 33.85
CA VAL A 672 -1.98 2.01 33.95
C VAL A 672 -0.68 1.21 34.16
N GLY A 673 0.29 1.43 33.28
CA GLY A 673 1.65 0.93 33.40
C GLY A 673 2.58 1.90 34.16
N PRO A 674 3.83 1.48 34.45
CA PRO A 674 4.87 2.37 35.02
C PRO A 674 5.17 3.55 34.08
N SER A 675 5.68 4.65 34.61
CA SER A 675 6.13 5.75 33.75
C SER A 675 7.34 5.33 32.91
N PHE A 676 7.60 6.01 31.79
CA PHE A 676 8.84 5.76 31.05
C PHE A 676 10.07 6.06 31.89
N GLN A 677 10.03 7.07 32.77
CA GLN A 677 11.08 7.32 33.75
C GLN A 677 11.26 6.17 34.75
N ASP A 678 10.19 5.55 35.25
CA ASP A 678 10.27 4.39 36.15
C ASP A 678 10.95 3.21 35.43
N ILE A 679 10.56 2.95 34.18
CA ILE A 679 11.15 1.90 33.35
C ILE A 679 12.63 2.18 33.15
N ALA A 680 12.98 3.41 32.73
CA ALA A 680 14.35 3.85 32.54
C ALA A 680 15.18 3.62 33.82
N ASN A 681 14.70 4.10 34.98
CA ASN A 681 15.38 3.99 36.26
C ASN A 681 15.60 2.54 36.70
N ARG A 682 14.66 1.63 36.43
CA ARG A 682 14.81 0.21 36.75
C ARG A 682 15.87 -0.47 35.88
N TYR A 683 15.90 -0.17 34.59
CA TYR A 683 16.74 -0.87 33.62
C TYR A 683 18.06 -0.16 33.28
N LYS A 684 18.29 1.06 33.78
CA LYS A 684 19.44 1.94 33.47
C LYS A 684 20.82 1.28 33.52
N LYS A 685 21.00 0.28 34.38
CA LYS A 685 22.29 -0.42 34.61
C LYS A 685 22.27 -1.90 34.20
N ASP A 686 21.18 -2.36 33.59
CA ASP A 686 21.04 -3.76 33.19
C ASP A 686 21.58 -3.95 31.77
N PRO A 687 22.66 -4.73 31.56
CA PRO A 687 23.20 -4.99 30.23
C PRO A 687 22.23 -5.75 29.31
N LYS A 688 21.17 -6.36 29.86
CA LYS A 688 20.09 -7.04 29.13
C LYS A 688 18.82 -6.19 29.00
N ALA A 689 18.86 -4.92 29.40
CA ALA A 689 17.71 -4.02 29.36
C ALA A 689 17.01 -4.03 28.01
N PHE A 690 17.78 -3.94 26.93
CA PHE A 690 17.25 -3.93 25.58
C PHE A 690 16.47 -5.20 25.25
N ASP A 691 17.06 -6.38 25.45
CA ASP A 691 16.40 -7.66 25.16
C ASP A 691 15.14 -7.85 26.01
N ILE A 692 15.20 -7.46 27.28
CA ILE A 692 14.07 -7.57 28.22
C ILE A 692 12.92 -6.66 27.79
N LEU A 693 13.22 -5.40 27.44
CA LEU A 693 12.23 -4.43 27.02
C LEU A 693 11.69 -4.75 25.62
N SER A 694 12.55 -5.17 24.70
CA SER A 694 12.17 -5.61 23.35
C SER A 694 11.17 -6.76 23.43
N LYS A 695 11.49 -7.80 24.21
CA LYS A 695 10.56 -8.90 24.49
C LYS A 695 9.25 -8.42 25.13
N SER A 696 9.34 -7.50 26.10
CA SER A 696 8.13 -7.01 26.79
C SER A 696 7.25 -6.15 25.88
N ILE A 697 7.82 -5.43 24.92
CA ILE A 697 7.07 -4.67 23.92
C ILE A 697 6.50 -5.61 22.86
N SER A 698 7.29 -6.54 22.32
CA SER A 698 6.85 -7.42 21.22
C SER A 698 5.85 -8.50 21.66
N GLU A 699 6.08 -9.14 22.81
CA GLU A 699 5.29 -10.28 23.30
C GLU A 699 4.37 -9.91 24.48
N GLY A 700 4.43 -8.65 24.94
CA GLY A 700 3.73 -8.23 26.15
C GLY A 700 4.39 -8.77 27.42
N GLY A 701 3.69 -8.67 28.55
CA GLY A 701 4.15 -9.30 29.78
C GLY A 701 3.35 -8.94 31.02
N SER A 702 3.44 -9.77 32.06
CA SER A 702 2.73 -9.59 33.33
C SER A 702 3.65 -9.72 34.54
N GLY A 703 3.20 -9.25 35.71
CA GLY A 703 3.85 -9.48 37.02
C GLY A 703 5.07 -8.61 37.35
N LYS A 704 5.74 -7.98 36.37
CA LYS A 704 6.95 -7.16 36.61
C LYS A 704 6.66 -5.81 37.30
N TRP A 705 5.49 -5.23 37.05
CA TRP A 705 5.11 -3.87 37.46
C TRP A 705 3.71 -3.80 38.11
N GLY A 706 3.09 -4.95 38.37
CA GLY A 706 1.73 -5.10 38.89
C GLY A 706 1.05 -6.36 38.34
N GLU A 707 -0.20 -6.57 38.76
CA GLU A 707 -1.03 -7.70 38.32
C GLU A 707 -1.63 -7.51 36.91
N LEU A 708 -1.76 -6.25 36.45
CA LEU A 708 -2.28 -5.94 35.12
C LEU A 708 -1.23 -6.27 34.04
N PRO A 709 -1.55 -7.11 33.04
CA PRO A 709 -0.65 -7.44 31.95
C PRO A 709 -0.49 -6.27 30.96
N MET A 710 0.70 -6.11 30.40
CA MET A 710 0.98 -5.29 29.23
C MET A 710 0.69 -6.12 27.97
N PRO A 711 -0.19 -5.67 27.05
CA PRO A 711 -0.45 -6.37 25.81
C PRO A 711 0.77 -6.29 24.85
N PRO A 712 0.97 -7.31 24.00
CA PRO A 712 1.98 -7.26 22.94
C PRO A 712 1.72 -6.10 21.97
N GLN A 713 2.79 -5.50 21.47
CA GLN A 713 2.78 -4.53 20.38
C GLN A 713 3.25 -5.21 19.09
N SER A 714 2.46 -6.18 18.62
CA SER A 714 2.74 -6.99 17.42
C SER A 714 2.86 -6.17 16.13
N MET A 715 2.31 -4.95 16.13
CA MET A 715 2.34 -4.03 15.00
C MET A 715 3.67 -3.28 14.82
N LEU A 716 4.54 -3.28 15.84
CA LEU A 716 5.83 -2.61 15.79
C LEU A 716 6.91 -3.55 15.25
N ASN A 717 7.67 -3.10 14.25
CA ASN A 717 8.81 -3.87 13.76
C ASN A 717 10.03 -3.73 14.71
N PRO A 718 11.04 -4.62 14.64
CA PRO A 718 12.19 -4.59 15.54
C PRO A 718 12.96 -3.27 15.58
N SER A 719 13.03 -2.54 14.46
CA SER A 719 13.70 -1.24 14.36
C SER A 719 12.92 -0.13 15.08
N GLU A 720 11.59 -0.16 15.02
CA GLU A 720 10.73 0.77 15.75
C GLU A 720 10.77 0.50 17.26
N ILE A 721 10.68 -0.78 17.66
CA ILE A 721 10.84 -1.20 19.05
C ILE A 721 12.19 -0.71 19.60
N SER A 722 13.26 -0.84 18.81
CA SER A 722 14.59 -0.35 19.18
C SER A 722 14.60 1.15 19.49
N GLN A 723 14.03 1.97 18.60
CA GLN A 723 13.95 3.43 18.78
C GLN A 723 13.15 3.83 20.02
N ILE A 724 12.05 3.13 20.30
CA ILE A 724 11.24 3.38 21.50
C ILE A 724 12.02 3.03 22.76
N ILE A 725 12.71 1.88 22.79
CA ILE A 725 13.53 1.47 23.92
C ILE A 725 14.65 2.47 24.19
N ASP A 726 15.34 2.92 23.14
CA ASP A 726 16.39 3.93 23.29
C ASP A 726 15.84 5.25 23.83
N TYR A 727 14.68 5.69 23.36
CA TYR A 727 14.00 6.86 23.94
C TYR A 727 13.68 6.67 25.42
N ILE A 728 13.14 5.51 25.82
CA ILE A 728 12.81 5.22 27.22
C ILE A 728 14.09 5.20 28.06
N LEU A 729 15.12 4.46 27.66
CA LEU A 729 16.36 4.30 28.45
C LEU A 729 17.17 5.61 28.54
N GLU A 730 17.00 6.52 27.58
CA GLU A 730 17.71 7.80 27.52
C GLU A 730 16.88 9.00 27.97
N ILE A 731 15.64 8.77 28.45
CA ILE A 731 14.68 9.82 28.77
C ILE A 731 15.19 10.83 29.81
N ASP A 732 16.06 10.38 30.72
CA ASP A 732 16.72 11.18 31.76
C ASP A 732 18.24 11.34 31.51
N SER A 733 18.71 11.13 30.28
CA SER A 733 20.13 11.25 29.92
C SER A 733 20.46 12.62 29.32
N GLU A 734 21.62 13.16 29.68
CA GLU A 734 22.21 14.35 29.03
C GLU A 734 22.77 14.04 27.62
N ASN A 735 22.69 12.78 27.16
CA ASN A 735 23.28 12.32 25.88
C ASN A 735 22.57 12.86 24.62
N GLY A 736 21.55 13.69 24.79
CA GLY A 736 20.82 14.40 23.72
C GLY A 736 20.81 15.92 23.88
N GLU A 737 21.77 16.51 24.61
CA GLU A 737 21.93 17.96 24.65
C GLU A 737 22.32 18.53 23.28
N ASN A 738 21.73 19.67 22.93
CA ASN A 738 22.13 20.44 21.76
C ASN A 738 23.54 20.94 22.03
N ILE A 739 24.52 20.39 21.31
CA ILE A 739 25.91 20.81 21.49
C ILE A 739 26.02 22.20 20.87
N ASN A 740 26.08 23.21 21.74
CA ASN A 740 26.26 24.59 21.31
C ASN A 740 27.64 24.76 20.69
N LEU A 741 27.63 25.24 19.46
CA LEU A 741 28.78 25.51 18.63
C LEU A 741 28.94 27.03 18.48
N GLY A 742 30.18 27.49 18.24
CA GLY A 742 30.39 28.87 17.82
C GLY A 742 30.01 29.07 16.35
N SER A 743 29.96 30.32 15.88
CA SER A 743 29.70 30.64 14.47
C SER A 743 30.77 30.13 13.48
N SER A 744 31.86 29.53 13.96
CA SER A 744 32.91 28.87 13.19
C SER A 744 33.75 27.99 14.11
N GLY A 745 34.28 26.88 13.60
CA GLY A 745 35.18 26.05 14.38
C GLY A 745 35.48 24.69 13.75
N GLN A 746 35.87 23.76 14.60
CA GLN A 746 36.02 22.35 14.26
C GLN A 746 35.12 21.50 15.14
N TYR A 747 34.60 20.40 14.59
CA TYR A 747 33.76 19.45 15.31
C TYR A 747 34.21 18.03 15.00
N GLN A 748 34.38 17.21 16.04
CA GLN A 748 34.66 15.79 15.88
C GLN A 748 33.35 15.01 15.92
N THR A 749 33.03 14.33 14.83
CA THR A 749 31.88 13.41 14.79
C THR A 749 32.21 12.18 15.62
N LYS A 750 31.21 11.49 16.18
CA LYS A 750 31.43 10.34 17.07
C LYS A 750 30.85 9.06 16.49
N ALA A 751 31.52 7.95 16.76
CA ALA A 751 30.96 6.62 16.58
C ALA A 751 30.02 6.28 17.75
N TYR A 752 28.86 5.70 17.44
CA TYR A 752 27.97 5.11 18.44
C TYR A 752 27.83 3.62 18.13
N ASN A 753 27.98 2.77 19.16
CA ASN A 753 27.72 1.35 19.02
C ASN A 753 26.22 1.11 18.97
N LYS A 754 25.79 0.18 18.13
CA LYS A 754 24.39 -0.25 18.08
C LYS A 754 23.95 -0.83 19.41
N ARG A 755 22.70 -0.58 19.76
CA ARG A 755 21.99 -1.29 20.82
C ARG A 755 20.92 -2.16 20.15
N GLY A 756 20.96 -3.47 20.40
CA GLY A 756 19.97 -4.41 19.84
C GLY A 756 20.23 -4.92 18.43
N ARG A 757 19.21 -5.56 17.83
CA ARG A 757 19.25 -5.98 16.42
C ARG A 757 19.13 -4.75 15.52
N GLY A 758 20.05 -4.65 14.58
CA GLY A 758 20.19 -3.53 13.66
C GLY A 758 19.08 -3.37 12.60
N LYS A 759 19.12 -2.25 11.85
CA LYS A 759 18.29 -1.96 10.66
C LYS A 759 18.55 -2.96 9.51
N ARG A 760 17.69 -2.94 8.47
CA ARG A 760 17.87 -3.66 7.18
C ARG A 760 19.32 -3.66 6.70
N LEU A 761 19.90 -2.47 6.50
CA LEU A 761 21.25 -2.28 5.94
C LEU A 761 22.36 -2.95 6.79
N ASP A 762 22.06 -3.28 8.04
CA ASP A 762 23.01 -3.88 8.97
C ASP A 762 23.28 -5.35 8.64
N SER A 763 22.29 -6.07 8.09
CA SER A 763 22.48 -7.44 7.62
C SER A 763 23.36 -7.48 6.37
N TYR A 764 23.23 -6.48 5.49
CA TYR A 764 23.99 -6.36 4.24
C TYR A 764 25.43 -5.88 4.45
N PHE A 765 25.62 -4.82 5.24
CA PHE A 765 26.93 -4.16 5.39
C PHE A 765 27.66 -4.54 6.69
N ARG A 766 27.03 -5.32 7.58
CA ARG A 766 27.65 -5.98 8.76
C ARG A 766 28.47 -5.04 9.67
N THR A 767 28.03 -3.80 9.86
CA THR A 767 28.70 -2.85 10.76
C THR A 767 28.22 -2.99 12.22
N PRO A 768 29.09 -2.87 13.23
CA PRO A 768 28.69 -2.78 14.64
C PRO A 768 28.25 -1.35 15.05
N LEU A 769 28.41 -0.36 14.16
CA LEU A 769 28.16 1.05 14.44
C LEU A 769 26.76 1.50 14.01
N GLU A 770 26.12 2.31 14.84
CA GLU A 770 24.82 2.89 14.55
C GLU A 770 24.87 3.81 13.31
N MET A 771 24.01 3.52 12.34
CA MET A 771 23.86 4.31 11.11
C MET A 771 22.96 5.52 11.38
N GLY A 772 23.53 6.54 12.02
CA GLY A 772 22.81 7.76 12.40
C GLY A 772 22.92 8.89 11.38
N SER A 773 22.57 10.10 11.82
CA SER A 773 22.82 11.34 11.06
C SER A 773 23.15 12.48 12.01
N TYR A 774 24.04 13.37 11.58
CA TYR A 774 24.30 14.64 12.25
C TYR A 774 23.51 15.75 11.58
N VAL A 775 22.81 16.55 12.39
CA VAL A 775 22.15 17.79 11.95
C VAL A 775 22.85 18.96 12.63
N PHE A 776 23.37 19.87 11.82
CA PHE A 776 23.89 21.16 12.25
C PHE A 776 22.82 22.20 11.96
N LEU A 777 22.33 22.90 12.98
CA LEU A 777 21.33 23.94 12.81
C LEU A 777 21.94 25.27 13.21
N ALA A 778 21.94 26.22 12.28
CA ALA A 778 22.36 27.59 12.51
C ALA A 778 21.15 28.52 12.40
N SER A 779 21.04 29.49 13.31
CA SER A 779 19.98 30.49 13.26
C SER A 779 20.43 31.83 13.81
N TYR A 780 19.82 32.89 13.30
CA TYR A 780 19.97 34.25 13.79
C TYR A 780 18.60 34.94 13.77
N THR A 781 18.26 35.60 14.86
CA THR A 781 17.05 36.43 14.96
C THR A 781 17.48 37.88 15.00
N ASP A 782 17.00 38.68 14.06
CA ASP A 782 17.26 40.12 14.03
C ASP A 782 16.47 40.85 15.14
N LYS A 783 16.70 42.16 15.23
CA LYS A 783 16.00 43.07 16.15
C LYS A 783 14.65 43.54 15.59
N GLY A 784 14.32 43.19 14.35
CA GLY A 784 13.14 43.65 13.64
C GLY A 784 13.21 45.11 13.18
N SER A 785 12.04 45.67 12.88
CA SER A 785 11.92 47.05 12.44
C SER A 785 12.19 48.05 13.58
N SER A 786 12.98 49.08 13.31
CA SER A 786 13.15 50.22 14.23
C SER A 786 11.89 51.08 14.38
N GLU A 787 10.95 50.96 13.44
CA GLU A 787 9.71 51.74 13.40
C GLU A 787 8.54 51.05 14.11
N LYS A 788 8.59 49.72 14.28
CA LYS A 788 7.51 48.93 14.89
C LYS A 788 8.00 47.64 15.54
N GLU A 789 7.69 47.50 16.82
CA GLU A 789 8.05 46.31 17.60
C GLU A 789 7.34 45.03 17.11
N GLY A 790 7.98 43.88 17.35
CA GLY A 790 7.42 42.56 17.08
C GLY A 790 7.49 42.09 15.62
N LEU A 791 8.28 42.78 14.78
CA LEU A 791 8.57 42.42 13.39
C LEU A 791 9.92 41.69 13.22
N ASN A 792 10.48 41.17 14.31
CA ASN A 792 11.71 40.40 14.28
C ASN A 792 11.52 39.12 13.47
N LEU A 793 12.52 38.80 12.65
CA LEU A 793 12.56 37.63 11.79
C LEU A 793 13.75 36.75 12.16
N THR A 794 13.56 35.44 11.99
CA THR A 794 14.61 34.46 12.22
C THR A 794 15.04 33.88 10.88
N GLY A 795 16.29 34.11 10.52
CA GLY A 795 17.00 33.37 9.49
C GLY A 795 17.52 32.05 10.05
N LYS A 796 17.48 30.98 9.27
CA LYS A 796 18.02 29.68 9.68
C LYS A 796 18.55 28.89 8.49
N ASP A 797 19.47 28.00 8.78
CA ASP A 797 19.97 26.97 7.87
C ASP A 797 20.21 25.67 8.62
N TYR A 798 20.04 24.54 7.94
CA TYR A 798 20.38 23.24 8.48
C TYR A 798 21.24 22.46 7.49
N PHE A 799 22.29 21.83 8.03
CA PHE A 799 23.22 21.01 7.26
C PHE A 799 23.20 19.59 7.85
N LEU A 800 23.00 18.59 7.00
CA LEU A 800 22.87 17.19 7.42
C LEU A 800 24.02 16.34 6.85
N LEU A 801 24.69 15.61 7.74
CA LEU A 801 25.66 14.56 7.38
C LEU A 801 25.07 13.19 7.72
N ARG A 802 25.00 12.29 6.75
CA ARG A 802 24.50 10.92 6.94
C ARG A 802 25.65 9.97 7.30
N TYR A 803 25.33 8.82 7.89
CA TYR A 803 26.27 7.71 7.87
C TYR A 803 26.56 7.33 6.39
N PRO A 804 27.77 6.85 6.02
CA PRO A 804 28.16 6.59 4.64
C PRO A 804 27.52 5.32 4.06
N VAL A 805 26.23 5.13 4.31
CA VAL A 805 25.40 4.08 3.72
C VAL A 805 24.07 4.71 3.29
N LEU A 806 23.67 4.48 2.04
CA LEU A 806 22.40 4.95 1.48
C LEU A 806 21.50 3.78 1.12
N ALA A 807 20.23 3.88 1.50
CA ALA A 807 19.19 2.99 1.01
C ALA A 807 18.78 3.40 -0.41
N PRO A 808 18.41 2.47 -1.32
CA PRO A 808 17.96 2.86 -2.67
C PRO A 808 16.67 3.68 -2.65
N GLU A 809 15.85 3.55 -1.60
CA GLU A 809 14.64 4.36 -1.36
C GLU A 809 14.95 5.84 -1.14
N GLU A 810 16.19 6.17 -0.78
CA GLU A 810 16.65 7.56 -0.60
C GLU A 810 17.13 8.21 -1.91
N ALA A 811 17.02 7.52 -3.05
CA ALA A 811 17.42 8.08 -4.34
C ALA A 811 16.50 9.24 -4.75
N ASP A 812 17.09 10.27 -5.35
CA ASP A 812 16.40 11.47 -5.83
C ASP A 812 15.84 11.29 -7.25
N ILE A 813 16.35 10.30 -7.97
CA ILE A 813 16.08 10.07 -9.38
C ILE A 813 15.89 8.58 -9.62
N PHE A 814 14.85 8.23 -10.37
CA PHE A 814 14.56 6.87 -10.81
C PHE A 814 14.26 6.88 -12.30
N SER A 815 14.68 5.84 -13.02
CA SER A 815 14.22 5.62 -14.39
C SER A 815 12.73 5.27 -14.41
N GLU A 816 12.00 5.78 -15.40
CA GLU A 816 10.56 5.49 -15.59
C GLU A 816 10.27 4.00 -15.83
N LYS A 817 11.26 3.24 -16.30
CA LYS A 817 11.17 1.81 -16.63
C LYS A 817 12.33 1.04 -16.02
N GLY A 818 12.16 -0.29 -15.95
CA GLY A 818 13.21 -1.22 -15.54
C GLY A 818 13.49 -1.25 -14.04
N ILE A 819 12.56 -0.72 -13.24
CA ILE A 819 12.63 -0.70 -11.78
C ILE A 819 11.25 -1.04 -11.22
N SER A 820 11.18 -1.98 -10.28
CA SER A 820 9.99 -2.30 -9.49
C SER A 820 10.31 -2.20 -8.01
N TYR A 821 9.41 -1.57 -7.25
CA TYR A 821 9.52 -1.46 -5.80
C TYR A 821 8.83 -2.65 -5.12
N THR A 822 9.46 -3.19 -4.07
CA THR A 822 8.86 -4.25 -3.25
C THR A 822 8.53 -3.71 -1.86
N PRO A 823 7.26 -3.44 -1.55
CA PRO A 823 6.83 -2.92 -0.24
C PRO A 823 6.76 -4.02 0.83
N SER A 824 7.74 -4.93 0.89
CA SER A 824 7.76 -5.93 1.97
C SER A 824 8.11 -5.25 3.29
N THR A 825 7.41 -5.61 4.36
CA THR A 825 7.47 -4.93 5.67
C THR A 825 8.79 -5.13 6.42
N ASN A 826 9.61 -6.12 6.04
CA ASN A 826 10.83 -6.47 6.76
C ASN A 826 12.14 -6.19 5.99
N ASP A 827 12.12 -6.18 4.65
CA ASP A 827 13.33 -5.98 3.83
C ASP A 827 12.97 -5.38 2.45
N PRO A 828 12.58 -4.10 2.37
CA PRO A 828 12.29 -3.47 1.08
C PRO A 828 13.58 -3.32 0.26
N GLY A 829 13.47 -3.45 -1.06
CA GLY A 829 14.54 -3.15 -2.00
C GLY A 829 13.99 -3.01 -3.42
N PHE A 830 14.84 -2.54 -4.34
CA PHE A 830 14.43 -2.30 -5.72
C PHE A 830 14.86 -3.45 -6.61
N ILE A 831 13.89 -4.04 -7.29
CA ILE A 831 14.11 -5.05 -8.31
C ILE A 831 14.32 -4.31 -9.62
N PHE A 832 15.50 -4.44 -10.22
CA PHE A 832 15.71 -3.99 -11.59
C PHE A 832 15.16 -5.04 -12.53
N THR A 833 14.38 -4.61 -13.52
CA THR A 833 13.67 -5.49 -14.46
C THR A 833 13.95 -5.10 -15.90
N GLY A 834 13.50 -5.92 -16.84
CA GLY A 834 13.58 -5.59 -18.26
C GLY A 834 15.01 -5.47 -18.73
N LYS A 835 15.28 -4.48 -19.58
CA LYS A 835 16.66 -4.18 -20.03
C LYS A 835 17.51 -3.46 -18.99
N GLY A 836 16.93 -3.18 -17.82
CA GLY A 836 17.53 -2.43 -16.74
C GLY A 836 17.07 -0.98 -16.69
N GLY A 837 17.66 -0.23 -15.77
CA GLY A 837 17.23 1.12 -15.39
C GLY A 837 18.32 1.80 -14.56
N HIS A 838 18.00 2.91 -13.92
CA HIS A 838 18.93 3.62 -13.07
C HIS A 838 18.26 4.26 -11.86
N ILE A 839 19.04 4.35 -10.77
CA ILE A 839 18.75 5.27 -9.67
C ILE A 839 19.85 6.32 -9.58
N GLY A 840 19.51 7.51 -9.13
CA GLY A 840 20.44 8.63 -8.97
C GLY A 840 20.30 9.32 -7.62
N PHE A 841 21.42 9.68 -7.03
CA PHE A 841 21.52 10.47 -5.81
C PHE A 841 22.16 11.81 -6.14
N LYS A 842 21.49 12.91 -5.80
CA LYS A 842 21.99 14.24 -6.12
C LYS A 842 23.04 14.70 -5.12
N GLU A 843 23.97 15.53 -5.60
CA GLU A 843 24.93 16.25 -4.77
C GLU A 843 25.70 15.37 -3.76
N ILE A 844 26.18 14.22 -4.21
CA ILE A 844 27.05 13.33 -3.43
C ILE A 844 28.50 13.81 -3.52
N ASP A 845 29.08 14.11 -2.37
CA ASP A 845 30.48 14.46 -2.21
C ASP A 845 31.35 13.19 -2.22
N LEU A 846 32.13 13.03 -3.28
CA LEU A 846 33.08 11.94 -3.46
C LEU A 846 34.47 12.27 -2.90
N THR A 847 34.69 13.45 -2.31
CA THR A 847 35.97 13.79 -1.68
C THR A 847 36.34 12.79 -0.58
N ASP A 848 37.56 12.27 -0.68
CA ASP A 848 38.17 11.20 0.12
C ASP A 848 37.50 9.82 0.02
N ILE A 849 36.52 9.60 -0.88
CA ILE A 849 35.89 8.29 -1.07
C ILE A 849 36.75 7.43 -2.00
N ASN A 850 37.27 6.32 -1.49
CA ASN A 850 38.11 5.41 -2.24
C ASN A 850 37.31 4.25 -2.87
N LYS A 851 36.23 3.80 -2.22
CA LYS A 851 35.40 2.69 -2.71
C LYS A 851 33.92 2.95 -2.49
N ILE A 852 33.11 2.41 -3.40
CA ILE A 852 31.67 2.30 -3.24
C ILE A 852 31.30 0.82 -3.35
N LYS A 853 30.53 0.31 -2.39
CA LYS A 853 29.94 -1.02 -2.44
C LYS A 853 28.44 -0.92 -2.70
N VAL A 854 27.94 -1.66 -3.68
CA VAL A 854 26.51 -1.76 -3.99
C VAL A 854 26.02 -3.14 -3.57
N GLY A 855 25.06 -3.17 -2.65
CA GLY A 855 24.33 -4.38 -2.27
C GLY A 855 23.46 -4.83 -3.43
N ALA A 856 23.84 -5.93 -4.07
CA ALA A 856 23.18 -6.47 -5.25
C ALA A 856 23.00 -8.00 -5.16
N PRO A 857 22.26 -8.52 -4.15
CA PRO A 857 22.00 -9.95 -4.07
C PRO A 857 21.29 -10.43 -5.33
N ASN A 858 21.82 -11.51 -5.92
CA ASN A 858 21.15 -12.28 -6.96
C ASN A 858 20.32 -13.45 -6.40
N ARG A 859 20.20 -13.52 -5.06
CA ARG A 859 19.34 -14.45 -4.33
C ARG A 859 18.72 -13.71 -3.16
N PHE A 860 17.40 -13.61 -3.15
CA PHE A 860 16.69 -12.94 -2.07
C PHE A 860 15.36 -13.62 -1.79
N TRP A 861 15.25 -14.28 -0.64
CA TRP A 861 14.02 -14.92 -0.18
C TRP A 861 13.38 -15.84 -1.27
N HIS A 862 12.08 -15.75 -1.53
CA HIS A 862 11.37 -16.46 -2.63
C HIS A 862 11.73 -15.96 -4.05
N TRP A 863 12.51 -14.88 -4.17
CA TRP A 863 13.00 -14.35 -5.45
C TRP A 863 14.40 -14.89 -5.76
N SER A 864 14.44 -16.10 -6.32
CA SER A 864 15.68 -16.71 -6.82
C SER A 864 15.83 -16.62 -8.35
N HIS A 865 15.00 -15.84 -9.03
CA HIS A 865 14.89 -15.81 -10.51
C HIS A 865 15.71 -14.68 -11.17
N PHE A 866 16.65 -14.06 -10.46
CA PHE A 866 17.46 -12.97 -10.99
C PHE A 866 18.40 -13.48 -12.10
N ILE A 867 18.25 -12.95 -13.32
CA ILE A 867 19.07 -13.35 -14.47
C ILE A 867 20.43 -12.64 -14.54
N GLY A 868 20.74 -11.82 -13.54
CA GLY A 868 21.98 -11.06 -13.47
C GLY A 868 21.95 -9.77 -14.29
N ALA A 869 22.93 -8.91 -14.05
CA ALA A 869 23.07 -7.62 -14.70
C ALA A 869 24.51 -7.10 -14.64
N THR A 870 24.83 -6.13 -15.48
CA THR A 870 26.01 -5.28 -15.29
C THR A 870 25.58 -4.00 -14.58
N ILE A 871 26.31 -3.63 -13.53
CA ILE A 871 26.16 -2.39 -12.76
C ILE A 871 27.29 -1.43 -13.16
N GLU A 872 26.94 -0.18 -13.45
CA GLU A 872 27.86 0.93 -13.73
C GLU A 872 27.58 2.08 -12.76
N LEU A 873 28.63 2.69 -12.22
CA LEU A 873 28.55 3.95 -11.50
C LEU A 873 28.88 5.11 -12.45
N ARG A 874 28.06 6.15 -12.49
CA ARG A 874 28.20 7.28 -13.42
C ARG A 874 28.00 8.63 -12.75
N LEU A 875 28.71 9.65 -13.23
CA LEU A 875 28.62 11.02 -12.75
C LEU A 875 27.68 11.87 -13.59
N ASP A 876 26.90 12.73 -12.93
CA ASP A 876 26.11 13.86 -13.42
C ASP A 876 24.92 13.51 -14.34
N SER A 877 24.91 12.33 -14.96
CA SER A 877 23.77 11.80 -15.73
C SER A 877 23.83 10.28 -15.89
N PRO A 878 22.72 9.60 -16.26
CA PRO A 878 22.72 8.17 -16.55
C PRO A 878 23.63 7.77 -17.73
N GLU A 879 23.92 8.69 -18.65
CA GLU A 879 24.84 8.49 -19.77
C GLU A 879 26.24 9.09 -19.50
N GLY A 880 26.45 9.64 -18.29
CA GLY A 880 27.63 10.38 -17.90
C GLY A 880 28.90 9.53 -17.76
N LYS A 881 29.97 10.16 -17.28
CA LYS A 881 31.29 9.52 -17.14
C LYS A 881 31.19 8.35 -16.16
N ILE A 882 31.63 7.16 -16.59
CA ILE A 882 31.74 5.98 -15.72
C ILE A 882 32.88 6.19 -14.71
N ILE A 883 32.63 5.83 -13.46
CA ILE A 883 33.64 5.76 -12.39
C ILE A 883 33.75 4.32 -11.87
N GLY A 884 34.98 3.86 -11.64
CA GLY A 884 35.27 2.45 -11.38
C GLY A 884 35.06 1.54 -12.59
N GLU A 885 35.42 0.26 -12.43
CA GLU A 885 35.16 -0.76 -13.46
C GLU A 885 33.72 -1.29 -13.34
N PRO A 886 32.95 -1.40 -14.44
CA PRO A 886 31.64 -2.03 -14.43
C PRO A 886 31.67 -3.43 -13.79
N TYR A 887 30.70 -3.73 -12.93
CA TYR A 887 30.64 -4.99 -12.19
C TYR A 887 29.48 -5.84 -12.72
N THR A 888 29.77 -7.08 -13.14
CA THR A 888 28.74 -8.01 -13.64
C THR A 888 28.33 -8.99 -12.54
N ILE A 889 27.06 -8.94 -12.17
CA ILE A 889 26.41 -9.90 -11.29
C ILE A 889 25.93 -11.08 -12.15
N PRO A 890 26.37 -12.32 -11.87
CA PRO A 890 25.93 -13.49 -12.63
C PRO A 890 24.46 -13.84 -12.30
N PRO A 891 23.78 -14.59 -13.20
CA PRO A 891 22.46 -15.15 -12.91
C PRO A 891 22.47 -16.00 -11.63
N ALA A 892 21.32 -16.09 -10.97
CA ALA A 892 21.12 -17.01 -9.86
C ALA A 892 21.41 -18.48 -10.29
N PRO A 893 22.09 -19.30 -9.45
CA PRO A 893 22.35 -20.70 -9.78
C PRO A 893 21.06 -21.50 -9.98
N LYS A 894 21.01 -22.36 -11.01
CA LYS A 894 19.88 -23.28 -11.24
C LYS A 894 19.95 -24.49 -10.29
N GLY A 895 18.82 -24.87 -9.69
CA GLY A 895 18.64 -26.15 -9.00
C GLY A 895 19.18 -26.24 -7.55
N ASP A 896 19.44 -25.12 -6.90
CA ASP A 896 19.99 -25.10 -5.54
C ASP A 896 18.91 -25.34 -4.46
N LYS A 897 19.08 -26.38 -3.63
CA LYS A 897 18.18 -26.79 -2.53
C LYS A 897 18.50 -26.09 -1.19
N GLY A 898 19.37 -25.08 -1.18
CA GLY A 898 19.89 -24.44 0.05
C GLY A 898 18.84 -23.69 0.90
N PRO A 899 19.05 -23.60 2.24
CA PRO A 899 18.05 -23.15 3.20
C PRO A 899 17.63 -21.68 3.09
N PHE A 900 16.40 -21.43 3.56
CA PHE A 900 15.59 -20.20 3.48
C PHE A 900 16.13 -18.98 4.25
N PHE A 901 17.16 -19.14 5.07
CA PHE A 901 17.84 -18.05 5.77
C PHE A 901 19.29 -18.46 6.04
N GLY A 902 20.26 -17.76 5.48
CA GLY A 902 21.67 -17.92 5.86
C GLY A 902 22.64 -17.61 4.73
N ASP A 903 23.69 -16.84 5.08
CA ASP A 903 25.01 -16.55 4.46
C ASP A 903 25.20 -16.46 2.92
N ALA A 904 24.22 -16.85 2.11
CA ALA A 904 24.22 -16.80 0.65
C ALA A 904 23.69 -15.47 0.10
N MET A 905 23.89 -14.38 0.84
CA MET A 905 23.75 -13.04 0.27
C MET A 905 25.02 -12.78 -0.53
N GLY A 906 24.91 -12.72 -1.86
CA GLY A 906 26.05 -12.44 -2.73
C GLY A 906 26.87 -11.26 -2.20
N LEU A 907 28.21 -11.36 -2.27
CA LEU A 907 29.09 -10.27 -1.86
C LEU A 907 28.70 -8.98 -2.61
N PRO A 908 28.68 -7.81 -1.94
CA PRO A 908 28.33 -6.55 -2.60
C PRO A 908 29.30 -6.25 -3.74
N ALA A 909 28.78 -5.72 -4.85
CA ALA A 909 29.58 -5.24 -5.97
C ALA A 909 30.46 -4.08 -5.50
N THR A 910 31.77 -4.22 -5.60
CA THR A 910 32.72 -3.23 -5.07
C THR A 910 33.40 -2.49 -6.22
N PHE A 911 33.35 -1.16 -6.18
CA PHE A 911 33.91 -0.25 -7.18
C PHE A 911 35.03 0.58 -6.55
N ASP A 912 36.17 0.66 -7.23
CA ASP A 912 37.25 1.61 -6.89
C ASP A 912 36.92 2.96 -7.54
N VAL A 913 36.73 3.99 -6.72
CA VAL A 913 36.36 5.34 -7.17
C VAL A 913 37.37 6.40 -6.75
N SER A 914 38.56 5.99 -6.31
CA SER A 914 39.65 6.86 -5.80
C SER A 914 40.11 7.97 -6.74
N ASN A 915 39.76 7.91 -8.03
CA ASN A 915 40.04 8.94 -9.04
C ASN A 915 38.88 9.93 -9.26
N SER A 916 37.88 9.92 -8.38
CA SER A 916 36.71 10.81 -8.40
C SER A 916 36.76 11.71 -7.17
N ASP A 917 36.40 12.98 -7.30
CA ASP A 917 36.50 13.97 -6.24
C ASP A 917 35.45 15.06 -6.43
N GLY A 918 35.04 15.72 -5.35
CA GLY A 918 34.05 16.78 -5.34
C GLY A 918 32.60 16.29 -5.36
N ILE A 919 31.68 17.26 -5.46
CA ILE A 919 30.23 17.04 -5.42
C ILE A 919 29.71 16.72 -6.82
N HIS A 920 29.00 15.61 -6.95
CA HIS A 920 28.41 15.13 -8.20
C HIS A 920 27.04 14.50 -7.98
N ASP A 921 26.20 14.48 -9.02
CA ASP A 921 25.06 13.56 -9.01
C ASP A 921 25.58 12.15 -9.35
N LEU A 922 25.38 11.19 -8.44
CA LEU A 922 25.84 9.82 -8.60
C LEU A 922 24.71 8.92 -9.11
N TYR A 923 24.90 8.32 -10.27
CA TYR A 923 23.98 7.37 -10.88
C TYR A 923 24.49 5.95 -10.78
N ILE A 924 23.58 5.02 -10.50
CA ILE A 924 23.81 3.59 -10.52
C ILE A 924 22.93 3.01 -11.61
N VAL A 925 23.59 2.65 -12.72
CA VAL A 925 22.94 2.14 -13.92
C VAL A 925 23.07 0.63 -13.94
N VAL A 926 21.93 -0.04 -13.98
CA VAL A 926 21.84 -1.50 -14.08
C VAL A 926 21.37 -1.83 -15.49
N LYS A 927 22.05 -2.75 -16.18
CA LYS A 927 21.68 -3.12 -17.54
C LYS A 927 21.87 -4.60 -17.83
N ASN A 928 20.95 -5.13 -18.64
CA ASN A 928 21.08 -6.43 -19.26
C ASN A 928 20.43 -6.38 -20.67
N PRO A 929 21.21 -6.21 -21.75
CA PRO A 929 20.66 -5.95 -23.08
C PRO A 929 19.95 -7.17 -23.71
N VAL A 930 20.17 -8.37 -23.18
CA VAL A 930 19.54 -9.62 -23.67
C VAL A 930 18.30 -10.01 -22.89
N ALA A 931 18.00 -9.30 -21.80
CA ALA A 931 16.82 -9.53 -20.98
C ALA A 931 15.52 -9.15 -21.71
N LYS A 932 14.47 -9.93 -21.46
CA LYS A 932 13.09 -9.57 -21.80
C LYS A 932 12.57 -8.53 -20.82
N GLU A 933 11.53 -7.79 -21.22
CA GLU A 933 10.86 -6.80 -20.35
C GLU A 933 10.35 -7.39 -19.03
N SER A 934 10.01 -8.69 -19.01
CA SER A 934 9.53 -9.40 -17.83
C SER A 934 10.62 -9.92 -16.89
N ASP A 935 11.89 -9.96 -17.33
CA ASP A 935 12.96 -10.57 -16.56
C ASP A 935 13.35 -9.69 -15.37
N ALA A 936 13.54 -10.29 -14.19
CA ALA A 936 14.17 -9.62 -13.07
C ALA A 936 15.69 -9.79 -13.16
N LEU A 937 16.42 -8.68 -13.05
CA LEU A 937 17.86 -8.64 -13.27
C LEU A 937 18.64 -8.86 -11.97
N ILE A 938 18.46 -7.96 -11.01
CA ILE A 938 19.05 -7.98 -9.68
C ILE A 938 18.11 -7.27 -8.70
N MET A 939 18.27 -7.55 -7.40
CA MET A 939 17.73 -6.69 -6.35
C MET A 939 18.85 -5.78 -5.84
N MET A 940 18.57 -4.48 -5.71
CA MET A 940 19.47 -3.53 -5.07
C MET A 940 18.99 -3.24 -3.65
N THR A 941 19.91 -3.33 -2.69
CA THR A 941 19.57 -3.29 -1.26
C THR A 941 20.25 -2.15 -0.50
N GLY A 942 21.26 -1.50 -1.08
CA GLY A 942 21.89 -0.31 -0.54
C GLY A 942 23.26 -0.01 -1.14
N LEU A 943 23.84 1.11 -0.73
CA LEU A 943 25.17 1.56 -1.12
C LEU A 943 25.99 1.88 0.13
N GLU A 944 27.26 1.50 0.19
CA GLU A 944 28.22 1.87 1.24
C GLU A 944 29.41 2.62 0.62
N PHE A 945 29.74 3.78 1.19
CA PHE A 945 30.83 4.66 0.77
C PHE A 945 32.00 4.53 1.74
N ILE A 946 33.20 4.31 1.24
CA ILE A 946 34.36 3.93 2.05
C ILE A 946 35.53 4.85 1.73
N LYS A 947 36.09 5.47 2.78
CA LYS A 947 37.38 6.16 2.74
C LYS A 947 38.54 5.17 2.77
#